data_AF-A0A6I6ACC3-F1
#
_entry.id   AF-A0A6I6ACC3-F1
#
_cell.length_a   1.000
_cell.length_b   1.000
_cell.length_c   1.000
_cell.angle_alpha   90.00
_cell.angle_beta   90.00
_cell.angle_gamma   90.00
#
_symmetry.space_group_name_H-M   'P 1'
#
loop_
_entity.id
_entity.type
_entity.pdbx_description
1 polymer ?
#
loop_
_entity_poly.entity_id
_entity_poly.type
_entity_poly.pdbx_seq_one_letter_code
_entity_poly.pdbx_strand_id
1 'polypeptide(L)'
;MTSPEENQNYAPGLNKQLRINAVCEQFEDEWNHGSPPEIKKYLDDSERSDRSELLFELLSIDSHWRWIKKQKLSQAEYELLLADDLDMIQEFFNKRASSFQAGIQQISDTSLLSLEEMQLILKSIPVTNRPTTVQELIEVLIQHNKLTAYQARQISEGTIKGLVLGDYLVLDVIGAGGMGQVYLAEHRRMNRRVALKTLPDAIAQDSQSVLRFEREVRAAAKLLHPNIVTAHDAGESDNLHYLVMEWVDGIDLSKHVKQHGKLPVAQAVNYVLQAAKALEYAHGEGIIHRDIKPANLILDEKGTIKILDMGLARMDSTDAGKTRTDLTSTGMVMGTIDYMAPEQALDSKLADARSDIYSLGCLLHYLLTGKVIYDGDTILKKIFAHRETIAPSLTATHPDIPVSLDTVFQKMVAKDPEDRQQSMSQVIHELEACGCVESPSHHKLSSDAGSDASSDKLFDGQQAGEVFDATHKSPNHFVAGDQNTQFGSVAGEIIQGTNNSETAEQQKLSFRKRMILTSLICLVGISGLSWSAGVFSPVGQKTEKNENVTTAHTPQRIPQSLTDPQKRLAEFGIQNEVTDVFWTSNENIFFGPGSELKQLPQERIAVCQIMIDWNQIKSNFEWKALGRVSSLEKLVSNTPVPVAILEQLKGIRRLHLSKAQLSDREILSISKYPDLHTFTLYSNLDVTDVACDSLAKIASLRELDINATGIAGEGLKKLTVLPNLYFLSIGLGKGISIEDLNSLQLFKSLKSLSLHNAPYDQELVKKLGKLNSLRSLHLNSPDWSETEIARLQELLPDCSIIHSSSPAYVADQKVAQWVVDNKGTFSLHGSSYQKFRHLPKEKSFSLESIDVVGTDGMNLNSTELNQLRSLESLVLMKMKSSDDGLAKISDLSTLRYLVLSYSDVSFSGLEKIKRLKQLEGLHLKACWNVSDNALQHLSGLTQLTSLVLGQTPLTDLGLKHVGQVLGLQELLLDSCKEISSAGIGHLVSLPRLRFLDLNETQIDDSAISHLKKMKGLRVLKIYNTKITADGAKRLQSALPECVVFHESLEHVPWTGLPEYKSEN
;
A
#
# COMPACT_ATOMS: atom_id res chain seq x y z
N MET A 1 -14.88 58.04 -1.45
CA MET A 1 -16.17 58.31 -0.76
C MET A 1 -17.15 57.33 -1.36
N THR A 2 -17.37 56.12 -0.88
CA THR A 2 -17.30 55.46 0.45
C THR A 2 -15.90 54.97 0.86
N SER A 3 -15.75 54.48 2.11
CA SER A 3 -14.59 54.63 3.02
C SER A 3 -13.51 53.52 3.00
N PRO A 4 -12.25 53.83 3.41
CA PRO A 4 -11.15 52.88 3.54
C PRO A 4 -11.01 52.26 4.95
N GLU A 5 -12.08 51.71 5.54
CA GLU A 5 -12.04 51.17 6.92
C GLU A 5 -12.41 49.68 7.10
N GLU A 6 -12.78 48.93 6.05
CA GLU A 6 -13.21 47.51 6.20
C GLU A 6 -12.10 46.46 5.95
N ASN A 7 -10.82 46.82 6.16
CA ASN A 7 -9.69 45.87 6.00
C ASN A 7 -8.87 45.65 7.28
N GLN A 8 -9.48 45.88 8.46
CA GLN A 8 -8.87 45.57 9.76
C GLN A 8 -9.70 44.51 10.48
N ASN A 9 -9.40 43.23 10.23
CA ASN A 9 -9.65 42.14 11.19
C ASN A 9 -9.00 40.80 10.76
N TYR A 10 -7.79 40.85 10.18
CA TYR A 10 -6.89 39.70 10.23
C TYR A 10 -5.94 39.90 11.41
N ALA A 11 -5.76 38.86 12.24
CA ALA A 11 -4.89 38.91 13.40
C ALA A 11 -3.48 39.41 12.99
N PRO A 12 -2.97 40.52 13.55
CA PRO A 12 -1.74 41.16 13.09
C PRO A 12 -0.49 40.27 13.12
N GLY A 13 -0.49 39.18 13.90
CA GLY A 13 0.61 38.22 13.96
C GLY A 13 0.77 37.31 12.73
N LEU A 14 -0.30 36.98 12.00
CA LEU A 14 -0.24 36.02 10.88
C LEU A 14 0.48 36.62 9.66
N ASN A 15 0.37 37.93 9.46
CA ASN A 15 0.99 38.65 8.35
C ASN A 15 2.50 38.88 8.58
N LYS A 16 2.92 38.94 9.86
CA LYS A 16 4.31 39.05 10.25
C LYS A 16 5.09 37.76 9.96
N GLN A 17 4.56 36.61 10.39
CA GLN A 17 5.24 35.32 10.22
C GLN A 17 5.44 34.96 8.74
N LEU A 18 4.44 35.21 7.89
CA LEU A 18 4.56 34.96 6.44
C LEU A 18 5.67 35.79 5.79
N ARG A 19 5.85 37.06 6.20
CA ARG A 19 6.95 37.90 5.72
C ARG A 19 8.31 37.38 6.18
N ILE A 20 8.44 37.01 7.45
CA ILE A 20 9.69 36.47 8.00
C ILE A 20 10.06 35.16 7.29
N ASN A 21 9.12 34.25 7.10
CA ASN A 21 9.35 32.98 6.41
C ASN A 21 9.82 33.18 4.97
N ALA A 22 9.19 34.09 4.21
CA ALA A 22 9.59 34.39 2.84
C ALA A 22 11.04 34.93 2.75
N VAL A 23 11.44 35.77 3.70
CA VAL A 23 12.82 36.28 3.78
C VAL A 23 13.81 35.16 4.15
N CYS A 24 13.42 34.27 5.06
CA CYS A 24 14.24 33.12 5.45
C CYS A 24 14.43 32.12 4.31
N GLU A 25 13.37 31.82 3.55
CA GLU A 25 13.44 30.96 2.35
C GLU A 25 14.42 31.55 1.32
N GLN A 26 14.33 32.86 1.04
CA GLN A 26 15.27 33.53 0.14
C GLN A 26 16.71 33.48 0.65
N PHE A 27 16.92 33.70 1.95
CA PHE A 27 18.24 33.65 2.57
C PHE A 27 18.87 32.24 2.50
N GLU A 28 18.06 31.21 2.72
CA GLU A 28 18.49 29.81 2.61
C GLU A 28 18.75 29.40 1.16
N ASP A 29 17.96 29.89 0.21
CA ASP A 29 18.22 29.70 -1.22
C ASP A 29 19.56 30.31 -1.63
N GLU A 30 19.94 31.50 -1.14
CA GLU A 30 21.26 32.09 -1.45
C GLU A 30 22.42 31.23 -0.90
N TRP A 31 22.26 30.66 0.30
CA TRP A 31 23.21 29.67 0.85
C TRP A 31 23.37 28.43 -0.04
N ASN A 32 22.28 27.95 -0.65
CA ASN A 32 22.29 26.81 -1.57
C ASN A 32 23.03 27.12 -2.89
N HIS A 33 22.96 28.36 -3.37
CA HIS A 33 23.50 28.77 -4.68
C HIS A 33 24.97 29.27 -4.65
N GLY A 34 25.61 29.40 -3.48
CA GLY A 34 27.03 29.74 -3.43
C GLY A 34 27.56 30.27 -2.10
N SER A 35 27.91 31.56 -2.09
CA SER A 35 28.63 32.24 -1.01
C SER A 35 27.72 32.63 0.16
N PRO A 36 28.27 32.84 1.38
CA PRO A 36 27.47 33.21 2.55
C PRO A 36 26.72 34.55 2.32
N PRO A 37 25.37 34.57 2.40
CA PRO A 37 24.60 35.80 2.34
C PRO A 37 24.86 36.73 3.53
N GLU A 38 24.80 38.04 3.30
CA GLU A 38 25.01 39.05 4.34
C GLU A 38 23.72 39.29 5.12
N ILE A 39 23.65 38.82 6.38
CA ILE A 39 22.48 38.99 7.26
C ILE A 39 22.02 40.46 7.33
N LYS A 40 22.97 41.41 7.40
CA LYS A 40 22.67 42.85 7.51
C LYS A 40 21.78 43.36 6.37
N LYS A 41 22.01 42.90 5.14
CA LYS A 41 21.22 43.28 3.96
C LYS A 41 19.73 42.98 4.16
N TYR A 42 19.43 41.78 4.63
CA TYR A 42 18.05 41.34 4.85
C TYR A 42 17.39 42.05 6.04
N LEU A 43 18.16 42.38 7.07
CA LEU A 43 17.64 43.15 8.20
C LEU A 43 17.35 44.60 7.84
N ASP A 44 18.18 45.22 6.98
CA ASP A 44 18.01 46.60 6.54
C ASP A 44 16.84 46.75 5.55
N ASP A 45 16.57 45.71 4.75
CA ASP A 45 15.42 45.64 3.83
C ASP A 45 14.09 45.23 4.53
N SER A 46 14.14 44.86 5.82
CA SER A 46 12.97 44.37 6.58
C SER A 46 12.21 45.46 7.33
N GLU A 47 10.93 45.20 7.65
CA GLU A 47 10.15 46.08 8.53
C GLU A 47 10.75 46.12 9.94
N ARG A 48 10.76 47.31 10.56
CA ARG A 48 11.34 47.49 11.90
C ARG A 48 10.68 46.64 12.99
N SER A 49 9.40 46.27 12.81
CA SER A 49 8.66 45.37 13.71
C SER A 49 9.10 43.91 13.63
N ASP A 50 9.75 43.52 12.53
CA ASP A 50 10.07 42.14 12.18
C ASP A 50 11.54 41.82 12.48
N ARG A 51 12.38 42.87 12.60
CA ARG A 51 13.84 42.80 12.76
C ARG A 51 14.32 41.81 13.83
N SER A 52 13.72 41.78 15.01
CA SER A 52 14.19 40.91 16.11
C SER A 52 13.97 39.43 15.81
N GLU A 53 12.75 39.07 15.41
CA GLU A 53 12.38 37.69 15.11
C GLU A 53 13.08 37.20 13.84
N LEU A 54 13.17 38.04 12.82
CA LEU A 54 13.93 37.77 11.61
C LEU A 54 15.43 37.57 11.90
N LEU A 55 16.05 38.41 12.74
CA LEU A 55 17.46 38.26 13.12
C LEU A 55 17.72 36.89 13.79
N PHE A 56 16.82 36.43 14.66
CA PHE A 56 16.95 35.12 15.31
C PHE A 56 16.89 33.95 14.30
N GLU A 57 15.97 34.01 13.34
CA GLU A 57 15.86 32.99 12.28
C GLU A 57 17.07 33.00 11.36
N LEU A 58 17.49 34.19 10.88
CA LEU A 58 18.66 34.33 10.01
C LEU A 58 19.96 33.88 10.68
N LEU A 59 20.17 34.23 11.97
CA LEU A 59 21.32 33.73 12.74
C LEU A 59 21.28 32.21 12.90
N SER A 60 20.09 31.62 13.05
CA SER A 60 19.92 30.16 13.12
C SER A 60 20.33 29.50 11.80
N ILE A 61 19.79 29.97 10.67
CA ILE A 61 20.08 29.46 9.32
C ILE A 61 21.57 29.63 8.98
N ASP A 62 22.12 30.83 9.18
CA ASP A 62 23.54 31.12 8.88
C ASP A 62 24.48 30.26 9.72
N SER A 63 24.21 30.13 11.02
CA SER A 63 25.03 29.28 11.90
C SER A 63 25.01 27.80 11.49
N HIS A 64 23.86 27.32 10.99
CA HIS A 64 23.69 25.94 10.53
C HIS A 64 24.47 25.69 9.24
N TRP A 65 24.32 26.56 8.23
CA TRP A 65 25.05 26.43 6.98
C TRP A 65 26.56 26.58 7.15
N ARG A 66 27.00 27.49 8.04
CA ARG A 66 28.42 27.62 8.39
C ARG A 66 28.98 26.39 9.09
N TRP A 67 28.18 25.69 9.91
CA TRP A 67 28.58 24.40 10.46
C TRP A 67 28.83 23.36 9.35
N ILE A 68 27.88 23.20 8.43
CA ILE A 68 27.99 22.28 7.29
C ILE A 68 29.22 22.58 6.43
N LYS A 69 29.47 23.87 6.15
CA LYS A 69 30.58 24.33 5.31
C LYS A 69 31.92 24.45 6.06
N LYS A 70 31.95 24.16 7.37
CA LYS A 70 33.13 24.32 8.26
C LYS A 70 33.69 25.75 8.29
N GLN A 71 32.79 26.74 8.31
CA GLN A 71 33.08 28.19 8.31
C GLN A 71 32.42 28.87 9.53
N LYS A 72 32.47 28.22 10.70
CA LYS A 72 31.81 28.66 11.92
C LYS A 72 32.35 30.02 12.39
N LEU A 73 31.45 30.92 12.74
CA LEU A 73 31.76 32.21 13.36
C LEU A 73 31.53 32.15 14.87
N SER A 74 32.37 32.86 15.61
CA SER A 74 32.22 33.14 17.03
C SER A 74 31.18 34.24 17.27
N GLN A 75 30.68 34.32 18.51
CA GLN A 75 29.80 35.41 18.93
C GLN A 75 30.42 36.79 18.65
N ALA A 76 31.71 36.97 18.96
CA ALA A 76 32.41 38.24 18.73
C ALA A 76 32.49 38.61 17.23
N GLU A 77 32.54 37.62 16.34
CA GLU A 77 32.52 37.87 14.88
C GLU A 77 31.12 38.28 14.41
N TYR A 78 30.05 37.68 14.94
CA TYR A 78 28.67 38.16 14.68
C TYR A 78 28.45 39.57 15.24
N GLU A 79 28.93 39.85 16.46
CA GLU A 79 28.87 41.19 17.08
C GLU A 79 29.61 42.24 16.24
N LEU A 80 30.71 41.86 15.57
CA LEU A 80 31.43 42.75 14.64
C LEU A 80 30.65 42.98 13.33
N LEU A 81 30.05 41.92 12.77
CA LEU A 81 29.26 41.98 11.53
C LEU A 81 27.95 42.75 11.69
N LEU A 82 27.35 42.67 12.88
CA LEU A 82 26.02 43.20 13.20
C LEU A 82 26.09 44.13 14.43
N ALA A 83 27.01 45.10 14.37
CA ALA A 83 27.29 46.03 15.48
C ALA A 83 26.08 46.86 15.95
N ASP A 84 25.03 46.96 15.13
CA ASP A 84 23.80 47.67 15.45
C ASP A 84 22.82 46.84 16.32
N ASP A 85 23.05 45.54 16.48
CA ASP A 85 22.12 44.56 17.08
C ASP A 85 22.73 43.75 18.25
N LEU A 86 23.75 44.30 18.93
CA LEU A 86 24.55 43.60 19.96
C LEU A 86 23.73 42.88 21.05
N ASP A 87 22.73 43.55 21.64
CA ASP A 87 21.91 42.98 22.71
C ASP A 87 21.14 41.73 22.25
N MET A 88 20.63 41.74 21.01
CA MET A 88 19.88 40.60 20.45
C MET A 88 20.80 39.44 20.09
N ILE A 89 22.03 39.72 19.63
CA ILE A 89 23.04 38.69 19.38
C ILE A 89 23.45 38.01 20.68
N GLN A 90 23.67 38.79 21.75
CA GLN A 90 23.94 38.24 23.08
C GLN A 90 22.77 37.38 23.57
N GLU A 91 21.53 37.84 23.40
CA GLU A 91 20.34 37.07 23.76
C GLU A 91 20.26 35.75 22.98
N PHE A 92 20.51 35.78 21.67
CA PHE A 92 20.54 34.58 20.82
C PHE A 92 21.56 33.54 21.30
N PHE A 93 22.80 33.95 21.53
CA PHE A 93 23.86 33.05 22.00
C PHE A 93 23.60 32.53 23.42
N ASN A 94 23.02 33.34 24.31
CA ASN A 94 22.64 32.92 25.66
C ASN A 94 21.51 31.87 25.62
N LYS A 95 20.46 32.08 24.80
CA LYS A 95 19.39 31.09 24.60
C LYS A 95 19.92 29.80 23.99
N ARG A 96 20.80 29.90 22.98
CA ARG A 96 21.44 28.75 22.35
C ARG A 96 22.28 27.95 23.34
N ALA A 97 23.11 28.60 24.15
CA ALA A 97 23.93 27.96 25.18
C ALA A 97 23.07 27.24 26.24
N SER A 98 21.98 27.87 26.66
CA SER A 98 21.03 27.28 27.64
C SER A 98 20.33 26.05 27.07
N SER A 99 19.84 26.13 25.83
CA SER A 99 19.21 25.00 25.12
C SER A 99 20.21 23.85 24.90
N PHE A 100 21.46 24.17 24.55
CA PHE A 100 22.53 23.19 24.39
C PHE A 100 22.85 22.46 25.71
N GLN A 101 22.95 23.19 26.82
CA GLN A 101 23.12 22.56 28.15
C GLN A 101 21.94 21.67 28.53
N ALA A 102 20.71 22.13 28.28
CA ALA A 102 19.51 21.34 28.54
C ALA A 102 19.51 20.02 27.74
N GLY A 103 19.88 20.07 26.45
CA GLY A 103 19.98 18.86 25.62
C GLY A 103 21.11 17.91 26.02
N ILE A 104 22.27 18.42 26.47
CA ILE A 104 23.33 17.58 27.06
C ILE A 104 22.80 16.85 28.30
N GLN A 105 22.10 17.58 29.18
CA GLN A 105 21.51 16.99 30.38
C GLN A 105 20.49 15.92 30.01
N GLN A 106 19.63 16.19 29.04
CA GLN A 106 18.61 15.24 28.56
C GLN A 106 19.22 13.95 28.01
N ILE A 107 20.31 14.03 27.23
CA ILE A 107 21.04 12.85 26.75
C ILE A 107 21.67 12.10 27.93
N SER A 108 22.25 12.81 28.89
CA SER A 108 22.83 12.17 30.08
C SER A 108 21.79 11.46 30.95
N ASP A 109 20.61 12.04 31.12
CA ASP A 109 19.56 11.49 31.99
C ASP A 109 19.04 10.14 31.49
N THR A 110 19.24 9.85 30.20
CA THR A 110 18.82 8.58 29.58
C THR A 110 19.81 7.43 29.77
N SER A 111 20.93 7.68 30.46
CA SER A 111 22.02 6.70 30.67
C SER A 111 22.65 6.15 29.38
N LEU A 112 22.36 6.76 28.22
CA LEU A 112 22.96 6.48 26.90
C LEU A 112 24.45 6.76 26.89
N LEU A 113 24.83 7.96 27.34
CA LEU A 113 26.20 8.39 27.54
C LEU A 113 26.31 9.17 28.85
N SER A 114 27.37 8.94 29.60
CA SER A 114 27.65 9.75 30.78
C SER A 114 28.11 11.17 30.40
N LEU A 115 27.90 12.13 31.30
CA LEU A 115 28.46 13.48 31.16
C LEU A 115 29.99 13.44 30.96
N GLU A 116 30.70 12.54 31.64
CA GLU A 116 32.15 12.41 31.52
C GLU A 116 32.58 11.98 30.11
N GLU A 117 31.89 10.99 29.52
CA GLU A 117 32.17 10.54 28.16
C GLU A 117 31.89 11.63 27.12
N MET A 118 30.78 12.35 27.27
CA MET A 118 30.47 13.49 26.39
C MET A 118 31.52 14.59 26.53
N GLN A 119 31.95 14.92 27.75
CA GLN A 119 32.99 15.92 27.98
C GLN A 119 34.34 15.51 27.39
N LEU A 120 34.71 14.23 27.44
CA LEU A 120 35.94 13.72 26.82
C LEU A 120 35.92 13.90 25.30
N ILE A 121 34.79 13.61 24.64
CA ILE A 121 34.63 13.80 23.19
C ILE A 121 34.71 15.29 22.85
N LEU A 122 34.00 16.14 23.59
CA LEU A 122 34.03 17.58 23.39
C LEU A 122 35.44 18.17 23.59
N LYS A 123 36.21 17.64 24.55
CA LYS A 123 37.62 18.02 24.76
C LYS A 123 38.51 17.64 23.58
N SER A 124 38.22 16.54 22.88
CA SER A 124 38.99 16.09 21.71
C SER A 124 38.78 16.96 20.46
N ILE A 125 37.74 17.79 20.45
CA ILE A 125 37.39 18.67 19.32
C ILE A 125 37.99 20.06 19.54
N PRO A 126 38.68 20.64 18.53
CA PRO A 126 39.16 22.02 18.59
C PRO A 126 38.05 22.98 18.98
N VAL A 127 38.34 23.95 19.85
CA VAL A 127 37.32 24.88 20.42
C VAL A 127 36.48 25.55 19.33
N THR A 128 37.10 25.92 18.20
CA THR A 128 36.44 26.54 17.04
C THR A 128 35.41 25.64 16.34
N ASN A 129 35.51 24.32 16.52
CA ASN A 129 34.68 23.32 15.85
C ASN A 129 33.79 22.55 16.84
N ARG A 130 33.70 22.99 18.09
CA ARG A 130 32.85 22.33 19.07
C ARG A 130 31.37 22.54 18.74
N PRO A 131 30.52 21.53 18.95
CA PRO A 131 29.09 21.68 18.77
C PRO A 131 28.55 22.71 19.76
N THR A 132 27.60 23.52 19.30
CA THR A 132 26.89 24.55 20.07
C THR A 132 25.38 24.35 20.08
N THR A 133 24.90 23.31 19.40
CA THR A 133 23.50 22.87 19.40
C THR A 133 23.44 21.38 19.63
N VAL A 134 22.27 20.89 20.06
CA VAL A 134 22.04 19.46 20.28
C VAL A 134 22.21 18.69 18.97
N GLN A 135 21.75 19.25 17.84
CA GLN A 135 21.89 18.63 16.52
C GLN A 135 23.36 18.48 16.11
N GLU A 136 24.18 19.54 16.27
CA GLU A 136 25.64 19.46 16.03
C GLU A 136 26.30 18.40 16.93
N LEU A 137 25.86 18.29 18.20
CA LEU A 137 26.37 17.28 19.13
C LEU A 137 25.99 15.86 18.71
N ILE A 138 24.76 15.64 18.27
CA ILE A 138 24.30 14.34 17.75
C ILE A 138 25.18 13.90 16.57
N GLU A 139 25.45 14.80 15.62
CA GLU A 139 26.32 14.51 14.47
C GLU A 139 27.74 14.11 14.91
N VAL A 140 28.30 14.84 15.87
CA VAL A 140 29.61 14.51 16.47
C VAL A 140 29.58 13.14 17.13
N LEU A 141 28.54 12.83 17.92
CA LEU A 141 28.42 11.55 18.60
C LEU A 141 28.27 10.37 17.63
N ILE A 142 27.59 10.55 16.48
CA ILE A 142 27.55 9.56 15.39
C ILE A 142 28.95 9.36 14.80
N GLN A 143 29.68 10.44 14.49
CA GLN A 143 31.03 10.37 13.91
C GLN A 143 32.03 9.63 14.82
N HIS A 144 31.84 9.74 16.13
CA HIS A 144 32.63 9.02 17.13
C HIS A 144 32.12 7.61 17.46
N ASN A 145 31.12 7.09 16.72
CA ASN A 145 30.45 5.80 16.97
C ASN A 145 29.89 5.65 18.39
N LYS A 146 29.41 6.76 18.96
CA LYS A 146 28.79 6.79 20.29
C LYS A 146 27.27 6.73 20.23
N LEU A 147 26.69 7.22 19.15
CA LEU A 147 25.29 7.04 18.83
C LEU A 147 25.13 6.33 17.50
N THR A 148 24.14 5.45 17.40
CA THR A 148 23.66 4.93 16.12
C THR A 148 22.76 5.97 15.44
N ALA A 149 22.54 5.81 14.13
CA ALA A 149 21.61 6.67 13.39
C ALA A 149 20.18 6.58 13.96
N TYR A 150 19.80 5.41 14.48
CA TYR A 150 18.51 5.20 15.15
C TYR A 150 18.42 6.01 16.45
N GLN A 151 19.40 5.89 17.34
CA GLN A 151 19.45 6.64 18.60
C GLN A 151 19.45 8.15 18.36
N ALA A 152 20.24 8.61 17.37
CA ALA A 152 20.27 10.01 16.96
C ALA A 152 18.89 10.54 16.54
N ARG A 153 18.17 9.78 15.70
CA ARG A 153 16.82 10.14 15.27
C ARG A 153 15.86 10.23 16.45
N GLN A 154 15.88 9.24 17.34
CA GLN A 154 15.04 9.21 18.54
C GLN A 154 15.32 10.40 19.47
N ILE A 155 16.58 10.80 19.62
CA ILE A 155 16.97 12.00 20.39
C ILE A 155 16.43 13.27 19.70
N SER A 156 16.59 13.42 18.39
CA SER A 156 16.08 14.57 17.64
C SER A 156 14.56 14.70 17.67
N GLU A 157 13.82 13.58 17.69
CA GLU A 157 12.35 13.53 17.79
C GLU A 157 11.83 13.67 19.24
N GLY A 158 12.72 13.83 20.23
CA GLY A 158 12.36 13.91 21.65
C GLY A 158 11.87 12.59 22.26
N THR A 159 12.03 11.47 21.56
CA THR A 159 11.56 10.14 21.95
C THR A 159 12.71 9.32 22.55
N ILE A 160 13.26 9.77 23.67
CA ILE A 160 14.51 9.20 24.23
C ILE A 160 14.24 8.03 25.20
N LYS A 161 12.98 7.82 25.60
CA LYS A 161 12.56 6.69 26.44
C LYS A 161 12.65 5.38 25.65
N GLY A 162 13.13 4.31 26.30
CA GLY A 162 13.26 2.98 25.70
C GLY A 162 14.56 2.72 24.94
N LEU A 163 15.51 3.68 24.89
CA LEU A 163 16.84 3.46 24.31
C LEU A 163 17.78 2.67 25.22
N VAL A 164 17.48 2.62 26.51
CA VAL A 164 18.14 1.77 27.51
C VAL A 164 17.07 1.01 28.27
N LEU A 165 17.15 -0.32 28.30
CA LEU A 165 16.22 -1.19 28.99
C LEU A 165 17.03 -2.10 29.91
N GLY A 166 17.02 -1.82 31.23
CA GLY A 166 17.93 -2.49 32.16
C GLY A 166 19.41 -2.35 31.75
N ASP A 167 20.12 -3.48 31.62
CA ASP A 167 21.53 -3.54 31.18
C ASP A 167 21.71 -3.51 29.64
N TYR A 168 20.62 -3.36 28.89
CA TYR A 168 20.61 -3.44 27.43
C TYR A 168 20.52 -2.05 26.78
N LEU A 169 21.49 -1.75 25.91
CA LEU A 169 21.49 -0.56 25.08
C LEU A 169 20.87 -0.88 23.72
N VAL A 170 19.75 -0.25 23.38
CA VAL A 170 19.10 -0.41 22.08
C VAL A 170 19.91 0.29 21.00
N LEU A 171 20.29 -0.47 19.96
CA LEU A 171 21.12 0.00 18.85
C LEU A 171 20.30 0.35 17.61
N ASP A 172 19.32 -0.48 17.26
CA ASP A 172 18.47 -0.29 16.07
C ASP A 172 17.15 -1.08 16.17
N VAL A 173 16.19 -0.77 15.32
CA VAL A 173 14.95 -1.56 15.13
C VAL A 173 15.21 -2.61 14.05
N ILE A 174 15.03 -3.89 14.40
CA ILE A 174 15.20 -5.02 13.46
C ILE A 174 13.87 -5.64 13.01
N GLY A 175 12.77 -5.32 13.69
CA GLY A 175 11.42 -5.73 13.29
C GLY A 175 10.33 -4.99 14.05
N ALA A 176 9.16 -4.85 13.43
CA ALA A 176 7.96 -4.28 14.07
C ALA A 176 6.73 -5.09 13.64
N GLY A 177 5.87 -5.45 14.62
CA GLY A 177 4.66 -6.24 14.41
C GLY A 177 3.58 -5.95 15.45
N GLY A 178 2.42 -6.60 15.33
CA GLY A 178 1.26 -6.35 16.20
C GLY A 178 1.38 -6.90 17.64
N MET A 179 2.45 -7.62 17.97
CA MET A 179 2.80 -7.99 19.36
C MET A 179 3.94 -7.15 19.94
N GLY A 180 4.48 -6.20 19.16
CA GLY A 180 5.51 -5.28 19.64
C GLY A 180 6.66 -5.02 18.68
N GLN A 181 7.70 -4.34 19.19
CA GLN A 181 8.91 -4.01 18.44
C GLN A 181 10.05 -4.95 18.84
N VAL A 182 10.91 -5.28 17.87
CA VAL A 182 12.13 -6.06 18.10
C VAL A 182 13.32 -5.17 17.77
N TYR A 183 14.21 -5.02 18.73
CA TYR A 183 15.41 -4.21 18.63
C TYR A 183 16.67 -5.06 18.59
N LEU A 184 17.67 -4.63 17.82
CA LEU A 184 19.03 -5.04 18.08
C LEU A 184 19.51 -4.25 19.29
N ALA A 185 19.99 -4.95 20.31
CA ALA A 185 20.54 -4.34 21.51
C ALA A 185 21.89 -4.95 21.87
N GLU A 186 22.64 -4.26 22.72
CA GLU A 186 23.89 -4.73 23.28
C GLU A 186 23.80 -4.77 24.81
N HIS A 187 24.10 -5.93 25.39
CA HIS A 187 24.24 -6.06 26.83
C HIS A 187 25.53 -5.38 27.28
N ARG A 188 25.43 -4.24 27.99
CA ARG A 188 26.56 -3.33 28.27
C ARG A 188 27.70 -3.95 29.06
N ARG A 189 27.41 -4.90 29.95
CA ARG A 189 28.45 -5.58 30.77
C ARG A 189 29.14 -6.73 30.06
N MET A 190 28.42 -7.45 29.19
CA MET A 190 28.91 -8.63 28.49
C MET A 190 29.43 -8.29 27.08
N ASN A 191 29.20 -7.07 26.60
CA ASN A 191 29.46 -6.64 25.22
C ASN A 191 28.91 -7.64 24.19
N ARG A 192 27.67 -8.07 24.44
CA ARG A 192 27.00 -9.11 23.65
C ARG A 192 25.79 -8.54 22.94
N ARG A 193 25.72 -8.75 21.62
CA ARG A 193 24.53 -8.43 20.82
C ARG A 193 23.41 -9.41 21.11
N VAL A 194 22.20 -8.86 21.25
CA VAL A 194 20.97 -9.59 21.53
C VAL A 194 19.82 -9.01 20.71
N ALA A 195 18.78 -9.81 20.48
CA ALA A 195 17.51 -9.33 19.99
C ALA A 195 16.58 -9.08 21.18
N LEU A 196 15.97 -7.90 21.26
CA LEU A 196 15.14 -7.49 22.37
C LEU A 196 13.72 -7.21 21.86
N LYS A 197 12.77 -8.07 22.22
CA LYS A 197 11.35 -7.93 21.87
C LYS A 197 10.63 -7.22 23.00
N THR A 198 9.97 -6.10 22.72
CA THR A 198 9.23 -5.30 23.70
C THR A 198 7.74 -5.33 23.46
N LEU A 199 6.95 -5.23 24.54
CA LEU A 199 5.51 -5.01 24.47
C LEU A 199 5.23 -3.51 24.68
N PRO A 200 4.74 -2.76 23.65
CA PRO A 200 4.49 -1.33 23.76
C PRO A 200 3.49 -0.97 24.87
N ASP A 201 3.71 0.18 25.54
CA ASP A 201 2.88 0.67 26.65
C ASP A 201 1.36 0.68 26.35
N ALA A 202 0.99 1.04 25.12
CA ALA A 202 -0.42 1.07 24.70
C ALA A 202 -1.09 -0.32 24.72
N ILE A 203 -0.31 -1.40 24.53
CA ILE A 203 -0.76 -2.80 24.56
C ILE A 203 -0.58 -3.39 25.96
N ALA A 204 0.42 -2.95 26.71
CA ALA A 204 0.65 -3.36 28.10
C ALA A 204 -0.52 -3.00 29.05
N GLN A 205 -1.37 -2.03 28.68
CA GLN A 205 -2.60 -1.72 29.42
C GLN A 205 -3.67 -2.83 29.33
N ASP A 206 -3.59 -3.72 28.35
CA ASP A 206 -4.43 -4.91 28.28
C ASP A 206 -3.79 -6.09 29.04
N SER A 207 -4.37 -6.40 30.20
CA SER A 207 -3.99 -7.55 31.03
C SER A 207 -3.91 -8.88 30.26
N GLN A 208 -4.73 -9.08 29.22
CA GLN A 208 -4.67 -10.30 28.41
C GLN A 208 -3.43 -10.35 27.51
N SER A 209 -3.01 -9.21 26.98
CA SER A 209 -1.81 -9.10 26.15
C SER A 209 -0.52 -9.29 26.95
N VAL A 210 -0.46 -8.75 28.18
CA VAL A 210 0.64 -9.01 29.12
C VAL A 210 0.71 -10.50 29.48
N LEU A 211 -0.42 -11.13 29.79
CA LEU A 211 -0.48 -12.57 30.06
C LEU A 211 -0.06 -13.44 28.87
N ARG A 212 -0.34 -13.01 27.63
CA ARG A 212 0.16 -13.69 26.42
C ARG A 212 1.67 -13.57 26.29
N PHE A 213 2.21 -12.37 26.50
CA PHE A 213 3.65 -12.11 26.48
C PHE A 213 4.39 -12.94 27.54
N GLU A 214 3.90 -12.99 28.78
CA GLU A 214 4.49 -13.83 29.83
C GLU A 214 4.46 -15.33 29.49
N ARG A 215 3.40 -15.80 28.82
CA ARG A 215 3.33 -17.20 28.37
C ARG A 215 4.38 -17.50 27.30
N GLU A 216 4.60 -16.57 26.38
CA GLU A 216 5.65 -16.67 25.36
C GLU A 216 7.03 -16.71 25.99
N VAL A 217 7.31 -15.81 26.95
CA VAL A 217 8.57 -15.81 27.74
C VAL A 217 8.79 -17.17 28.39
N ARG A 218 7.78 -17.72 29.09
CA ARG A 218 7.89 -19.03 29.76
C ARG A 218 8.09 -20.18 28.78
N ALA A 219 7.46 -20.14 27.61
CA ALA A 219 7.63 -21.17 26.58
C ALA A 219 9.04 -21.13 25.99
N ALA A 220 9.52 -19.95 25.60
CA ALA A 220 10.86 -19.76 25.05
C ALA A 220 11.96 -20.16 26.06
N ALA A 221 11.76 -19.90 27.36
CA ALA A 221 12.71 -20.27 28.40
C ALA A 221 12.88 -21.78 28.61
N LYS A 222 11.93 -22.61 28.17
CA LYS A 222 12.04 -24.09 28.27
C LYS A 222 12.88 -24.71 27.18
N LEU A 223 13.08 -24.00 26.07
CA LEU A 223 13.63 -24.57 24.86
C LEU A 223 15.11 -24.25 24.72
N LEU A 224 15.94 -25.29 24.66
CA LEU A 224 17.37 -25.16 24.37
C LEU A 224 17.75 -26.14 23.25
N HIS A 225 17.79 -25.65 22.02
CA HIS A 225 18.11 -26.46 20.85
C HIS A 225 18.94 -25.65 19.84
N PRO A 226 19.94 -26.23 19.16
CA PRO A 226 20.79 -25.51 18.21
C PRO A 226 20.00 -24.82 17.08
N ASN A 227 18.84 -25.37 16.71
CA ASN A 227 17.97 -24.83 15.67
C ASN A 227 16.78 -23.99 16.19
N ILE A 228 16.75 -23.62 17.47
CA ILE A 228 15.75 -22.71 18.05
C ILE A 228 16.48 -21.49 18.63
N VAL A 229 15.92 -20.29 18.44
CA VAL A 229 16.46 -19.07 19.07
C VAL A 229 16.35 -19.17 20.58
N THR A 230 17.47 -18.99 21.27
CA THR A 230 17.54 -19.14 22.73
C THR A 230 17.08 -17.86 23.41
N ALA A 231 16.15 -17.95 24.37
CA ALA A 231 15.86 -16.86 25.30
C ALA A 231 16.99 -16.74 26.34
N HIS A 232 17.49 -15.53 26.57
CA HIS A 232 18.56 -15.25 27.52
C HIS A 232 18.06 -14.67 28.83
N ASP A 233 17.07 -13.78 28.76
CA ASP A 233 16.51 -13.08 29.92
C ASP A 233 15.14 -12.50 29.57
N ALA A 234 14.37 -12.07 30.56
CA ALA A 234 13.16 -11.27 30.39
C ALA A 234 12.96 -10.36 31.59
N GLY A 235 12.42 -9.16 31.37
CA GLY A 235 12.26 -8.17 32.43
C GLY A 235 11.28 -7.07 32.09
N GLU A 236 11.28 -6.06 32.95
CA GLU A 236 10.47 -4.85 32.82
C GLU A 236 11.34 -3.65 33.19
N SER A 237 11.30 -2.59 32.37
CA SER A 237 12.01 -1.32 32.61
C SER A 237 11.15 -0.19 32.08
N ASP A 238 10.96 0.86 32.86
CA ASP A 238 10.12 2.02 32.49
C ASP A 238 8.70 1.64 32.02
N ASN A 239 8.07 0.65 32.69
CA ASN A 239 6.78 0.03 32.33
C ASN A 239 6.74 -0.71 30.98
N LEU A 240 7.90 -0.94 30.37
CA LEU A 240 8.03 -1.70 29.13
C LEU A 240 8.50 -3.13 29.45
N HIS A 241 7.65 -4.12 29.17
CA HIS A 241 8.04 -5.52 29.27
C HIS A 241 8.92 -5.92 28.08
N TYR A 242 9.97 -6.69 28.33
CA TYR A 242 10.89 -7.14 27.29
C TYR A 242 11.37 -8.59 27.46
N LEU A 243 11.67 -9.23 26.33
CA LEU A 243 12.25 -10.57 26.20
C LEU A 243 13.55 -10.45 25.43
N VAL A 244 14.62 -10.95 26.03
CA VAL A 244 15.98 -10.93 25.48
C VAL A 244 16.28 -12.27 24.85
N MET A 245 16.67 -12.25 23.59
CA MET A 245 16.89 -13.44 22.77
C MET A 245 18.27 -13.39 22.12
N GLU A 246 18.74 -14.57 21.71
CA GLU A 246 19.91 -14.72 20.86
C GLU A 246 19.77 -13.85 19.60
N TRP A 247 20.76 -12.98 19.35
CA TRP A 247 20.90 -12.34 18.05
C TRP A 247 21.49 -13.34 17.06
N VAL A 248 20.73 -13.69 16.02
CA VAL A 248 21.19 -14.54 14.93
C VAL A 248 21.66 -13.66 13.78
N ASP A 249 22.96 -13.69 13.50
CA ASP A 249 23.54 -12.97 12.37
C ASP A 249 23.29 -13.78 11.09
N GLY A 250 22.26 -13.38 10.34
CA GLY A 250 21.76 -14.15 9.20
C GLY A 250 20.61 -13.48 8.50
N ILE A 251 20.04 -14.19 7.51
CA ILE A 251 18.88 -13.72 6.75
C ILE A 251 17.72 -14.72 6.88
N ASP A 252 16.50 -14.21 7.00
CA ASP A 252 15.32 -15.07 6.97
C ASP A 252 15.15 -15.76 5.61
N LEU A 253 14.55 -16.94 5.60
CA LEU A 253 14.39 -17.74 4.38
C LEU A 253 13.51 -17.04 3.33
N SER A 254 12.63 -16.10 3.72
CA SER A 254 11.88 -15.29 2.74
C SER A 254 12.81 -14.39 1.94
N LYS A 255 13.71 -13.67 2.62
CA LYS A 255 14.73 -12.84 1.98
C LYS A 255 15.74 -13.70 1.19
N HIS A 256 16.14 -14.85 1.73
CA HIS A 256 17.08 -15.75 1.05
C HIS A 256 16.56 -16.19 -0.32
N VAL A 257 15.32 -16.67 -0.40
CA VAL A 257 14.66 -17.07 -1.66
C VAL A 257 14.42 -15.88 -2.58
N LYS A 258 14.04 -14.71 -2.06
CA LYS A 258 13.90 -13.49 -2.89
C LYS A 258 15.21 -13.06 -3.55
N GLN A 259 16.34 -13.26 -2.88
CA GLN A 259 17.66 -12.87 -3.39
C GLN A 259 18.25 -13.91 -4.37
N HIS A 260 18.06 -15.20 -4.08
CA HIS A 260 18.76 -16.29 -4.82
C HIS A 260 17.82 -17.12 -5.71
N GLY A 261 16.51 -16.90 -5.63
CA GLY A 261 15.49 -17.73 -6.29
C GLY A 261 15.22 -19.03 -5.54
N LYS A 262 14.62 -20.00 -6.23
CA LYS A 262 14.37 -21.35 -5.69
C LYS A 262 15.68 -22.08 -5.36
N LEU A 263 15.65 -22.93 -4.33
CA LEU A 263 16.82 -23.65 -3.84
C LEU A 263 16.99 -25.02 -4.51
N PRO A 264 18.23 -25.53 -4.62
CA PRO A 264 18.49 -26.93 -4.96
C PRO A 264 17.81 -27.89 -3.98
N VAL A 265 17.35 -29.04 -4.48
CA VAL A 265 16.58 -30.03 -3.70
C VAL A 265 17.31 -30.44 -2.41
N ALA A 266 18.59 -30.78 -2.52
CA ALA A 266 19.40 -31.20 -1.36
C ALA A 266 19.46 -30.13 -0.26
N GLN A 267 19.57 -28.86 -0.65
CA GLN A 267 19.63 -27.73 0.28
C GLN A 267 18.27 -27.46 0.94
N ALA A 268 17.19 -27.43 0.16
CA ALA A 268 15.84 -27.25 0.69
C ALA A 268 15.46 -28.35 1.69
N VAL A 269 15.76 -29.62 1.36
CA VAL A 269 15.53 -30.76 2.26
C VAL A 269 16.39 -30.65 3.51
N ASN A 270 17.65 -30.26 3.40
CA ASN A 270 18.51 -30.06 4.58
C ASN A 270 17.94 -29.00 5.53
N TYR A 271 17.48 -27.86 5.02
CA TYR A 271 16.88 -26.80 5.85
C TYR A 271 15.59 -27.26 6.52
N VAL A 272 14.75 -27.99 5.79
CA VAL A 272 13.50 -28.56 6.34
C VAL A 272 13.79 -29.64 7.40
N LEU A 273 14.83 -30.46 7.23
CA LEU A 273 15.26 -31.44 8.23
C LEU A 273 15.75 -30.76 9.52
N GLN A 274 16.52 -29.68 9.41
CA GLN A 274 16.95 -28.91 10.59
C GLN A 274 15.74 -28.32 11.35
N ALA A 275 14.77 -27.77 10.63
CA ALA A 275 13.53 -27.26 11.23
C ALA A 275 12.66 -28.37 11.84
N ALA A 276 12.57 -29.54 11.19
CA ALA A 276 11.82 -30.69 11.70
C ALA A 276 12.40 -31.21 13.01
N LYS A 277 13.73 -31.27 13.14
CA LYS A 277 14.43 -31.69 14.38
C LYS A 277 14.17 -30.71 15.54
N ALA A 278 14.14 -29.41 15.25
CA ALA A 278 13.74 -28.40 16.22
C ALA A 278 12.29 -28.56 16.68
N LEU A 279 11.37 -28.78 15.73
CA LEU A 279 9.95 -28.96 16.01
C LEU A 279 9.66 -30.24 16.77
N GLU A 280 10.36 -31.34 16.46
CA GLU A 280 10.31 -32.58 17.24
C GLU A 280 10.66 -32.34 18.71
N TYR A 281 11.76 -31.63 18.97
CA TYR A 281 12.17 -31.26 20.32
C TYR A 281 11.12 -30.39 21.03
N ALA A 282 10.59 -29.35 20.35
CA ALA A 282 9.57 -28.48 20.91
C ALA A 282 8.26 -29.24 21.23
N HIS A 283 7.83 -30.13 20.33
CA HIS A 283 6.65 -30.98 20.54
C HIS A 283 6.83 -31.91 21.74
N GLY A 284 8.05 -32.43 21.98
CA GLY A 284 8.40 -33.21 23.17
C GLY A 284 8.25 -32.44 24.49
N GLU A 285 8.43 -31.13 24.46
CA GLU A 285 8.21 -30.21 25.59
C GLU A 285 6.76 -29.70 25.69
N GLY A 286 5.85 -30.23 24.86
CA GLY A 286 4.44 -29.83 24.81
C GLY A 286 4.20 -28.45 24.20
N ILE A 287 5.13 -27.98 23.36
CA ILE A 287 5.05 -26.67 22.70
C ILE A 287 4.78 -26.88 21.20
N ILE A 288 3.70 -26.27 20.70
CA ILE A 288 3.30 -26.30 19.29
C ILE A 288 3.49 -24.90 18.70
N HIS A 289 4.15 -24.78 17.55
CA HIS A 289 4.59 -23.49 17.04
C HIS A 289 3.50 -22.68 16.34
N ARG A 290 2.69 -23.32 15.46
CA ARG A 290 1.52 -22.75 14.76
C ARG A 290 1.75 -21.60 13.77
N ASP A 291 3.00 -21.17 13.56
CA ASP A 291 3.33 -20.07 12.63
C ASP A 291 4.66 -20.35 11.91
N ILE A 292 4.85 -21.59 11.47
CA ILE A 292 6.01 -21.94 10.65
C ILE A 292 5.87 -21.33 9.25
N LYS A 293 6.79 -20.44 8.90
CA LYS A 293 6.85 -19.73 7.61
C LYS A 293 8.28 -19.22 7.33
N PRO A 294 8.65 -18.91 6.08
CA PRO A 294 10.03 -18.52 5.75
C PRO A 294 10.57 -17.32 6.53
N ALA A 295 9.70 -16.37 6.93
CA ALA A 295 10.08 -15.21 7.72
C ALA A 295 10.47 -15.53 9.17
N ASN A 296 10.06 -16.70 9.69
CA ASN A 296 10.34 -17.15 11.06
C ASN A 296 11.52 -18.14 11.13
N LEU A 297 12.23 -18.38 10.01
CA LEU A 297 13.41 -19.24 9.98
C LEU A 297 14.59 -18.43 9.46
N ILE A 298 15.59 -18.18 10.32
CA ILE A 298 16.83 -17.49 9.95
C ILE A 298 17.88 -18.52 9.54
N LEU A 299 18.51 -18.28 8.40
CA LEU A 299 19.73 -18.96 7.97
C LEU A 299 20.93 -18.14 8.45
N ASP A 300 21.73 -18.70 9.36
CA ASP A 300 22.97 -18.07 9.80
C ASP A 300 24.11 -18.25 8.77
N GLU A 301 25.21 -17.53 8.96
CA GLU A 301 26.38 -17.60 8.07
C GLU A 301 27.02 -18.99 7.98
N LYS A 302 26.74 -19.89 8.93
CA LYS A 302 27.27 -21.26 8.98
C LYS A 302 26.37 -22.27 8.29
N GLY A 303 25.21 -21.85 7.76
CA GLY A 303 24.24 -22.72 7.14
C GLY A 303 23.28 -23.39 8.13
N THR A 304 23.18 -22.88 9.36
CA THR A 304 22.29 -23.39 10.40
C THR A 304 20.95 -22.65 10.36
N ILE A 305 19.86 -23.40 10.41
CA ILE A 305 18.51 -22.86 10.53
C ILE A 305 18.17 -22.59 11.99
N LYS A 306 17.69 -21.40 12.29
CA LYS A 306 17.20 -20.97 13.62
C LYS A 306 15.74 -20.57 13.52
N ILE A 307 14.86 -21.26 14.24
CA ILE A 307 13.44 -20.90 14.30
C ILE A 307 13.24 -19.76 15.32
N LEU A 308 12.63 -18.67 14.86
CA LEU A 308 12.20 -17.50 15.63
C LEU A 308 10.81 -17.71 16.23
N ASP A 309 10.46 -16.91 17.24
CA ASP A 309 9.08 -16.70 17.71
C ASP A 309 8.26 -18.00 17.88
N MET A 310 8.41 -18.69 19.01
CA MET A 310 7.56 -19.84 19.41
C MET A 310 6.13 -19.40 19.78
N GLY A 311 5.47 -18.70 18.85
CA GLY A 311 4.29 -17.88 19.04
C GLY A 311 3.15 -18.59 19.76
N LEU A 312 2.52 -17.89 20.72
CA LEU A 312 1.31 -18.32 21.44
C LEU A 312 1.25 -19.82 21.77
N ALA A 313 2.39 -20.42 22.15
CA ALA A 313 2.49 -21.81 22.55
C ALA A 313 1.51 -22.06 23.70
N ARG A 314 0.43 -22.77 23.40
CA ARG A 314 -0.54 -23.14 24.41
C ARG A 314 -0.03 -24.43 25.04
N MET A 315 0.43 -24.34 26.28
CA MET A 315 0.58 -25.54 27.10
C MET A 315 -0.82 -26.13 27.32
N ASP A 316 -0.99 -27.40 27.00
CA ASP A 316 -2.25 -28.12 27.14
C ASP A 316 -2.67 -28.21 28.61
N SER A 317 -3.51 -27.27 29.04
CA SER A 317 -4.32 -27.41 30.26
C SER A 317 -5.58 -26.55 30.19
N THR A 318 -6.72 -27.25 30.22
CA THR A 318 -8.07 -26.86 30.68
C THR A 318 -8.28 -25.38 31.01
N ASP A 319 -8.84 -24.62 30.08
CA ASP A 319 -9.80 -23.55 30.44
C ASP A 319 -10.72 -23.23 29.26
N ALA A 320 -12.00 -23.51 29.48
CA ALA A 320 -13.09 -23.38 28.53
C ALA A 320 -13.80 -22.04 28.75
N GLY A 321 -13.51 -21.06 27.90
CA GLY A 321 -14.34 -19.85 27.80
C GLY A 321 -13.63 -18.65 27.20
N LYS A 322 -14.20 -18.12 26.11
CA LYS A 322 -13.92 -16.80 25.51
C LYS A 322 -12.52 -16.58 24.93
N THR A 323 -12.34 -16.96 23.66
CA THR A 323 -11.26 -16.47 22.79
C THR A 323 -11.65 -16.79 21.35
N ARG A 324 -12.40 -15.89 20.71
CA ARG A 324 -12.73 -15.96 19.26
C ARG A 324 -12.46 -14.62 18.56
N THR A 325 -11.92 -13.63 19.29
CA THR A 325 -11.84 -12.22 18.89
C THR A 325 -10.45 -11.73 18.50
N ASP A 326 -9.41 -12.57 18.54
CA ASP A 326 -8.01 -12.10 18.39
C ASP A 326 -7.39 -12.31 17.01
N LEU A 327 -8.06 -12.98 16.07
CA LEU A 327 -7.48 -13.31 14.75
C LEU A 327 -7.66 -12.19 13.70
N THR A 328 -8.48 -11.17 13.97
CA THR A 328 -8.84 -10.13 12.98
C THR A 328 -8.46 -8.70 13.39
N SER A 329 -7.74 -8.50 14.50
CA SER A 329 -7.53 -7.15 15.07
C SER A 329 -6.20 -6.48 14.75
N THR A 330 -5.27 -7.11 14.03
CA THR A 330 -3.95 -6.51 13.76
C THR A 330 -3.39 -6.94 12.41
N GLY A 331 -2.72 -6.03 11.69
CA GLY A 331 -2.15 -6.20 10.35
C GLY A 331 -1.01 -7.23 10.19
N MET A 332 -0.97 -8.28 11.03
CA MET A 332 -0.01 -9.39 10.96
C MET A 332 -0.44 -10.51 9.99
N VAL A 333 -1.66 -10.45 9.45
CA VAL A 333 -2.29 -11.60 8.77
C VAL A 333 -1.86 -11.78 7.30
N MET A 334 -1.25 -10.77 6.67
CA MET A 334 -1.04 -10.75 5.21
C MET A 334 0.02 -11.73 4.65
N GLY A 335 0.73 -12.50 5.48
CA GLY A 335 1.71 -13.50 5.02
C GLY A 335 1.73 -14.83 5.80
N THR A 336 1.05 -14.93 6.94
CA THR A 336 0.96 -16.19 7.73
C THR A 336 -0.04 -17.17 7.09
N ILE A 337 -1.09 -16.69 6.42
CA ILE A 337 -2.12 -17.57 5.84
C ILE A 337 -1.54 -18.53 4.80
N ASP A 338 -0.52 -18.11 4.05
CA ASP A 338 0.15 -18.89 3.01
C ASP A 338 0.75 -20.22 3.50
N TYR A 339 0.91 -20.35 4.83
CA TYR A 339 1.49 -21.52 5.49
C TYR A 339 0.54 -22.10 6.54
N MET A 340 -0.68 -21.56 6.68
CA MET A 340 -1.61 -21.95 7.74
C MET A 340 -2.29 -23.29 7.45
N ALA A 341 -2.30 -24.18 8.45
CA ALA A 341 -2.99 -25.47 8.34
C ALA A 341 -4.53 -25.30 8.27
N PRO A 342 -5.26 -26.17 7.55
CA PRO A 342 -6.72 -26.09 7.37
C PRO A 342 -7.49 -26.02 8.70
N GLU A 343 -7.12 -26.87 9.66
CA GLU A 343 -7.74 -26.93 10.99
C GLU A 343 -7.49 -25.65 11.80
N GLN A 344 -6.32 -25.03 11.63
CA GLN A 344 -5.98 -23.77 12.30
C GLN A 344 -6.79 -22.59 11.75
N ALA A 345 -7.10 -22.59 10.47
CA ALA A 345 -7.95 -21.57 9.84
C ALA A 345 -9.44 -21.71 10.25
N LEU A 346 -9.88 -22.91 10.63
CA LEU A 346 -11.25 -23.16 11.12
C LEU A 346 -11.41 -22.72 12.58
N ASP A 347 -10.53 -23.21 13.45
CA ASP A 347 -10.45 -22.84 14.85
C ASP A 347 -9.01 -23.10 15.33
N SER A 348 -8.32 -22.05 15.78
CA SER A 348 -6.95 -22.16 16.26
C SER A 348 -6.77 -23.12 17.44
N LYS A 349 -7.86 -23.53 18.11
CA LYS A 349 -7.86 -24.55 19.17
C LYS A 349 -7.72 -25.98 18.66
N LEU A 350 -7.99 -26.22 17.38
CA LEU A 350 -7.85 -27.53 16.75
C LEU A 350 -6.41 -27.81 16.28
N ALA A 351 -5.55 -26.79 16.31
CA ALA A 351 -4.16 -26.91 15.87
C ALA A 351 -3.32 -27.73 16.86
N ASP A 352 -2.78 -28.84 16.37
CA ASP A 352 -1.88 -29.73 17.10
C ASP A 352 -0.49 -29.83 16.41
N ALA A 353 0.37 -30.76 16.83
CA ALA A 353 1.70 -30.97 16.24
C ALA A 353 1.67 -31.19 14.72
N ARG A 354 0.56 -31.74 14.18
CA ARG A 354 0.37 -32.01 12.74
C ARG A 354 0.04 -30.76 11.95
N SER A 355 -0.37 -29.67 12.61
CA SER A 355 -0.47 -28.36 11.98
C SER A 355 0.91 -27.82 11.61
N ASP A 356 1.91 -28.00 12.46
CA ASP A 356 3.30 -27.62 12.14
C ASP A 356 3.88 -28.44 10.98
N ILE A 357 3.49 -29.72 10.86
CA ILE A 357 3.87 -30.58 9.73
C ILE A 357 3.34 -30.01 8.41
N TYR A 358 2.08 -29.58 8.39
CA TYR A 358 1.48 -28.95 7.22
C TYR A 358 2.21 -27.65 6.84
N SER A 359 2.44 -26.77 7.80
CA SER A 359 3.16 -25.51 7.59
C SER A 359 4.60 -25.73 7.09
N LEU A 360 5.27 -26.76 7.61
CA LEU A 360 6.59 -27.18 7.15
C LEU A 360 6.57 -27.71 5.71
N GLY A 361 5.49 -28.38 5.30
CA GLY A 361 5.26 -28.80 3.91
C GLY A 361 5.06 -27.60 2.98
N CYS A 362 4.29 -26.59 3.40
CA CYS A 362 4.16 -25.32 2.70
C CYS A 362 5.51 -24.61 2.53
N LEU A 363 6.35 -24.60 3.58
CA LEU A 363 7.71 -24.07 3.52
C LEU A 363 8.57 -24.84 2.51
N LEU A 364 8.55 -26.18 2.52
CA LEU A 364 9.30 -27.01 1.58
C LEU A 364 8.95 -26.66 0.12
N HIS A 365 7.66 -26.55 -0.21
CA HIS A 365 7.22 -26.13 -1.54
C HIS A 365 7.76 -24.74 -1.89
N TYR A 366 7.68 -23.78 -0.97
CA TYR A 366 8.18 -22.42 -1.20
C TYR A 366 9.68 -22.41 -1.49
N LEU A 367 10.49 -23.16 -0.75
CA LEU A 367 11.93 -23.25 -0.98
C LEU A 367 12.26 -23.86 -2.35
N LEU A 368 11.51 -24.88 -2.77
CA LEU A 368 11.75 -25.61 -4.03
C LEU A 368 11.23 -24.89 -5.28
N THR A 369 10.19 -24.06 -5.15
CA THR A 369 9.50 -23.44 -6.30
C THR A 369 9.66 -21.92 -6.34
N GLY A 370 10.01 -21.29 -5.23
CA GLY A 370 9.99 -19.84 -5.04
C GLY A 370 8.57 -19.26 -4.89
N LYS A 371 7.54 -20.11 -4.82
CA LYS A 371 6.12 -19.73 -4.79
C LYS A 371 5.39 -20.43 -3.65
N VAL A 372 4.38 -19.78 -3.09
CA VAL A 372 3.47 -20.41 -2.13
C VAL A 372 2.64 -21.50 -2.84
N ILE A 373 2.11 -22.48 -2.10
CA ILE A 373 1.32 -23.58 -2.69
C ILE A 373 0.07 -23.03 -3.39
N TYR A 374 -0.64 -22.13 -2.70
CA TYR A 374 -1.88 -21.53 -3.18
C TYR A 374 -1.69 -20.02 -3.32
N ASP A 375 -1.56 -19.57 -4.56
CA ASP A 375 -1.56 -18.14 -4.87
C ASP A 375 -3.00 -17.62 -4.90
N GLY A 376 -3.23 -16.42 -4.38
CA GLY A 376 -4.58 -15.88 -4.25
C GLY A 376 -4.62 -14.44 -3.76
N ASP A 377 -5.40 -13.61 -4.44
CA ASP A 377 -5.41 -12.16 -4.18
C ASP A 377 -6.16 -11.78 -2.89
N THR A 378 -6.88 -12.73 -2.27
CA THR A 378 -7.61 -12.52 -1.01
C THR A 378 -7.30 -13.58 0.03
N ILE A 379 -7.30 -13.13 1.29
CA ILE A 379 -7.15 -13.98 2.49
C ILE A 379 -8.12 -15.16 2.48
N LEU A 380 -9.40 -14.91 2.16
CA LEU A 380 -10.41 -15.96 2.12
C LEU A 380 -10.15 -16.98 1.01
N LYS A 381 -9.73 -16.57 -0.19
CA LYS A 381 -9.36 -17.50 -1.27
C LYS A 381 -8.22 -18.43 -0.84
N LYS A 382 -7.20 -17.89 -0.16
CA LYS A 382 -6.08 -18.68 0.36
C LYS A 382 -6.54 -19.65 1.45
N ILE A 383 -7.38 -19.24 2.40
CA ILE A 383 -7.97 -20.12 3.42
C ILE A 383 -8.76 -21.27 2.78
N PHE A 384 -9.63 -20.97 1.81
CA PHE A 384 -10.39 -22.00 1.08
C PHE A 384 -9.46 -22.93 0.30
N ALA A 385 -8.39 -22.41 -0.32
CA ALA A 385 -7.43 -23.22 -1.05
C ALA A 385 -6.64 -24.15 -0.14
N HIS A 386 -6.19 -23.65 1.02
CA HIS A 386 -5.58 -24.49 2.04
C HIS A 386 -6.54 -25.62 2.48
N ARG A 387 -7.85 -25.37 2.57
CA ARG A 387 -8.86 -26.36 2.97
C ARG A 387 -9.23 -27.37 1.87
N GLU A 388 -9.41 -26.93 0.63
CA GLU A 388 -10.11 -27.70 -0.40
C GLU A 388 -9.27 -27.99 -1.65
N THR A 389 -8.30 -27.12 -1.98
CA THR A 389 -7.52 -27.27 -3.21
C THR A 389 -6.38 -28.26 -3.00
N ILE A 390 -6.29 -29.29 -3.84
CA ILE A 390 -5.20 -30.28 -3.79
C ILE A 390 -3.86 -29.58 -4.08
N ALA A 391 -2.82 -29.91 -3.32
CA ALA A 391 -1.49 -29.34 -3.56
C ALA A 391 -0.91 -29.85 -4.90
N PRO A 392 -0.35 -28.97 -5.75
CA PRO A 392 0.27 -29.40 -7.00
C PRO A 392 1.42 -30.36 -6.74
N SER A 393 1.58 -31.36 -7.60
CA SER A 393 2.75 -32.26 -7.57
C SER A 393 4.03 -31.48 -7.84
N LEU A 394 5.01 -31.65 -6.95
CA LEU A 394 6.33 -31.05 -7.10
C LEU A 394 7.05 -31.63 -8.31
N THR A 395 6.98 -32.95 -8.53
CA THR A 395 7.64 -33.60 -9.67
C THR A 395 6.98 -33.23 -11.00
N ALA A 396 5.66 -33.04 -11.04
CA ALA A 396 4.97 -32.64 -12.27
C ALA A 396 5.34 -31.22 -12.72
N THR A 397 5.62 -30.32 -11.77
CA THR A 397 6.01 -28.93 -12.03
C THR A 397 7.52 -28.76 -12.20
N HIS A 398 8.31 -29.60 -11.54
CA HIS A 398 9.76 -29.61 -11.57
C HIS A 398 10.28 -31.06 -11.63
N PRO A 399 10.55 -31.58 -12.85
CA PRO A 399 10.97 -32.97 -13.07
C PRO A 399 12.27 -33.38 -12.34
N ASP A 400 13.10 -32.41 -11.95
CA ASP A 400 14.33 -32.63 -11.18
C ASP A 400 14.05 -33.04 -9.71
N ILE A 401 12.80 -32.92 -9.25
CA ILE A 401 12.37 -33.30 -7.90
C ILE A 401 12.01 -34.80 -7.88
N PRO A 402 12.66 -35.63 -7.04
CA PRO A 402 12.35 -37.05 -6.95
C PRO A 402 10.90 -37.32 -6.55
N VAL A 403 10.29 -38.34 -7.15
CA VAL A 403 8.91 -38.79 -6.83
C VAL A 403 8.78 -39.18 -5.35
N SER A 404 9.84 -39.74 -4.76
CA SER A 404 9.90 -40.04 -3.33
C SER A 404 9.66 -38.79 -2.48
N LEU A 405 10.32 -37.68 -2.81
CA LEU A 405 10.17 -36.42 -2.09
C LEU A 405 8.77 -35.80 -2.29
N ASP A 406 8.22 -35.87 -3.51
CA ASP A 406 6.84 -35.42 -3.76
C ASP A 406 5.81 -36.25 -2.97
N THR A 407 6.05 -37.55 -2.81
CA THR A 407 5.18 -38.41 -1.99
C THR A 407 5.17 -37.97 -0.53
N VAL A 408 6.34 -37.67 0.05
CA VAL A 408 6.44 -37.15 1.42
C VAL A 408 5.77 -35.79 1.54
N PHE A 409 6.03 -34.88 0.58
CA PHE A 409 5.42 -33.55 0.53
C PHE A 409 3.89 -33.62 0.49
N GLN A 410 3.30 -34.42 -0.40
CA GLN A 410 1.84 -34.56 -0.53
C GLN A 410 1.20 -35.03 0.77
N LYS A 411 1.87 -35.95 1.50
CA LYS A 411 1.42 -36.41 2.81
C LYS A 411 1.53 -35.30 3.87
N MET A 412 2.59 -34.50 3.87
CA MET A 412 2.75 -33.37 4.79
C MET A 412 1.61 -32.34 4.64
N VAL A 413 1.19 -32.06 3.39
CA VAL A 413 0.16 -31.05 3.07
C VAL A 413 -1.23 -31.65 2.87
N ALA A 414 -1.45 -32.89 3.34
CA ALA A 414 -2.77 -33.52 3.32
C ALA A 414 -3.79 -32.68 4.10
N LYS A 415 -5.03 -32.64 3.62
CA LYS A 415 -6.06 -31.75 4.17
C LYS A 415 -6.53 -32.21 5.54
N ASP A 416 -6.83 -33.49 5.65
CA ASP A 416 -7.15 -34.13 6.92
C ASP A 416 -5.85 -34.37 7.71
N PRO A 417 -5.75 -33.91 8.98
CA PRO A 417 -4.61 -34.21 9.84
C PRO A 417 -4.33 -35.71 10.02
N GLU A 418 -5.35 -36.58 9.93
CA GLU A 418 -5.16 -38.03 10.05
C GLU A 418 -4.43 -38.65 8.85
N ASP A 419 -4.50 -38.00 7.69
CA ASP A 419 -3.81 -38.44 6.47
C ASP A 419 -2.34 -38.00 6.44
N ARG A 420 -1.91 -37.14 7.36
CA ARG A 420 -0.53 -36.65 7.46
C ARG A 420 0.38 -37.65 8.18
N GLN A 421 1.67 -37.36 8.19
CA GLN A 421 2.57 -37.93 9.19
C GLN A 421 2.06 -37.54 10.59
N GLN A 422 2.09 -38.49 11.53
CA GLN A 422 1.53 -38.30 12.87
C GLN A 422 2.53 -37.73 13.88
N SER A 423 3.79 -37.52 13.47
CA SER A 423 4.84 -36.88 14.28
C SER A 423 5.96 -36.30 13.41
N MET A 424 6.71 -35.34 13.94
CA MET A 424 7.92 -34.82 13.29
C MET A 424 8.99 -35.91 13.08
N SER A 425 9.08 -36.90 13.98
CA SER A 425 9.98 -38.07 13.82
C SER A 425 9.71 -38.84 12.52
N GLN A 426 8.42 -39.02 12.17
CA GLN A 426 8.04 -39.65 10.91
C GLN A 426 8.45 -38.81 9.70
N VAL A 427 8.25 -37.48 9.76
CA VAL A 427 8.68 -36.55 8.71
C VAL A 427 10.20 -36.63 8.51
N ILE A 428 10.99 -36.60 9.58
CA ILE A 428 12.44 -36.71 9.55
C ILE A 428 12.86 -38.02 8.86
N HIS A 429 12.30 -39.15 9.31
CA HIS A 429 12.63 -40.45 8.76
C HIS A 429 12.29 -40.58 7.27
N GLU A 430 11.10 -40.12 6.87
CA GLU A 430 10.65 -40.15 5.46
C GLU A 430 11.49 -39.22 4.57
N LEU A 431 11.88 -38.03 5.04
CA LEU A 431 12.76 -37.11 4.30
C LEU A 431 14.21 -37.64 4.18
N GLU A 432 14.76 -38.26 5.22
CA GLU A 432 16.09 -38.90 5.18
C GLU A 432 16.09 -40.10 4.21
N ALA A 433 15.00 -40.89 4.19
CA ALA A 433 14.83 -42.02 3.27
C ALA A 433 14.73 -41.61 1.78
N CYS A 434 14.43 -40.35 1.47
CA CYS A 434 14.38 -39.87 0.08
C CYS A 434 15.78 -39.82 -0.59
N GLY A 435 16.87 -39.91 0.19
CA GLY A 435 18.25 -39.92 -0.34
C GLY A 435 18.67 -38.59 -1.00
N CYS A 436 17.93 -37.51 -0.76
CA CYS A 436 18.17 -36.20 -1.37
C CYS A 436 19.32 -35.42 -0.72
N VAL A 437 19.78 -35.85 0.46
CA VAL A 437 20.89 -35.23 1.18
C VAL A 437 22.05 -36.21 1.15
N GLU A 438 23.19 -35.80 0.60
CA GLU A 438 24.42 -36.58 0.74
C GLU A 438 24.73 -36.70 2.23
N SER A 439 24.79 -37.93 2.74
CA SER A 439 25.39 -38.16 4.07
C SER A 439 26.77 -37.51 4.06
N PRO A 440 27.19 -36.81 5.13
CA PRO A 440 28.52 -36.23 5.20
C PRO A 440 29.52 -37.36 5.05
N SER A 441 29.99 -37.56 3.81
CA SER A 441 31.02 -38.49 3.50
C SER A 441 32.23 -38.00 4.27
N HIS A 442 32.73 -38.83 5.17
CA HIS A 442 34.03 -38.63 5.78
C HIS A 442 34.98 -38.20 4.67
N HIS A 443 35.46 -36.94 4.74
CA HIS A 443 36.49 -36.42 3.88
C HIS A 443 37.68 -37.39 3.98
N LYS A 444 37.76 -38.32 3.02
CA LYS A 444 39.02 -38.91 2.63
C LYS A 444 39.82 -37.75 2.06
N LEU A 445 40.75 -37.26 2.86
CA LEU A 445 41.88 -36.46 2.40
C LEU A 445 42.58 -37.26 1.29
N SER A 446 42.26 -36.97 0.03
CA SER A 446 43.11 -37.32 -1.09
C SER A 446 44.19 -36.25 -1.17
N SER A 447 45.32 -36.54 -0.53
CA SER A 447 46.59 -35.90 -0.81
C SER A 447 47.07 -36.35 -2.19
N ASP A 448 47.17 -35.42 -3.13
CA ASP A 448 47.99 -35.61 -4.32
C ASP A 448 49.45 -35.39 -3.93
N ALA A 449 50.22 -36.47 -3.83
CA ALA A 449 51.67 -36.47 -3.98
C ALA A 449 52.06 -37.78 -4.68
N GLY A 450 52.72 -37.63 -5.82
CA GLY A 450 52.88 -38.68 -6.82
C GLY A 450 53.94 -39.74 -6.56
N SER A 451 53.92 -40.68 -7.51
CA SER A 451 54.99 -41.56 -8.00
C SER A 451 55.66 -42.58 -7.07
N ASP A 452 55.59 -43.82 -7.56
CA ASP A 452 56.57 -44.90 -7.55
C ASP A 452 56.59 -45.97 -6.43
N ALA A 453 56.32 -47.19 -6.92
CA ALA A 453 57.00 -48.46 -6.64
C ALA A 453 56.60 -49.34 -5.42
N SER A 454 56.07 -50.52 -5.79
CA SER A 454 56.37 -51.89 -5.30
C SER A 454 55.90 -52.42 -3.92
N SER A 455 55.22 -53.58 -4.06
CA SER A 455 55.26 -54.84 -3.28
C SER A 455 54.55 -55.02 -1.92
N ASP A 456 53.78 -56.12 -1.91
CA ASP A 456 53.59 -57.15 -0.87
C ASP A 456 52.48 -57.05 0.22
N LYS A 457 51.44 -57.87 -0.02
CA LYS A 457 50.95 -59.04 0.75
C LYS A 457 50.64 -58.98 2.26
N LEU A 458 49.61 -59.79 2.59
CA LEU A 458 49.21 -60.44 3.87
C LEU A 458 48.32 -59.63 4.80
N PHE A 459 47.37 -60.18 5.58
CA PHE A 459 46.52 -61.40 5.64
C PHE A 459 45.74 -61.26 6.95
N ASP A 460 44.52 -61.81 7.01
CA ASP A 460 43.70 -62.10 8.22
C ASP A 460 43.32 -60.96 9.19
N GLY A 461 42.18 -60.96 9.86
CA GLY A 461 41.20 -62.02 10.11
C GLY A 461 40.77 -61.96 11.58
N GLN A 462 39.48 -62.25 11.82
CA GLN A 462 38.84 -62.56 13.12
C GLN A 462 38.57 -61.42 14.11
N GLN A 463 37.60 -61.51 15.00
CA GLN A 463 36.22 -62.04 15.06
C GLN A 463 35.79 -61.85 16.53
N ALA A 464 34.48 -61.66 16.74
CA ALA A 464 33.75 -61.88 18.00
C ALA A 464 34.01 -60.89 19.16
N GLY A 465 33.02 -60.52 19.95
CA GLY A 465 31.62 -60.93 20.00
C GLY A 465 30.95 -60.40 21.26
N GLU A 466 29.61 -60.47 21.23
CA GLU A 466 28.67 -60.57 22.37
C GLU A 466 28.43 -59.29 23.22
N VAL A 467 27.25 -58.67 23.34
CA VAL A 467 25.80 -59.02 23.45
C VAL A 467 25.28 -58.95 24.92
N PHE A 468 24.13 -58.26 25.07
CA PHE A 468 23.15 -58.20 26.19
C PHE A 468 23.55 -57.44 27.48
N ASP A 469 22.68 -56.77 28.25
CA ASP A 469 21.28 -56.32 28.17
C ASP A 469 21.06 -55.26 29.28
N ALA A 470 19.91 -54.60 29.25
CA ALA A 470 19.42 -53.43 29.99
C ALA A 470 19.33 -53.50 31.54
N THR A 471 19.35 -52.34 32.22
CA THR A 471 18.13 -51.69 32.80
C THR A 471 18.45 -50.58 33.84
N HIS A 472 17.81 -49.41 33.61
CA HIS A 472 17.22 -48.40 34.52
C HIS A 472 17.83 -48.03 35.90
N LYS A 473 17.97 -46.71 36.15
CA LYS A 473 17.02 -45.88 36.96
C LYS A 473 17.57 -44.46 37.26
N SER A 474 16.76 -43.44 36.97
CA SER A 474 16.75 -42.08 37.56
C SER A 474 16.25 -42.12 39.04
N PRO A 475 16.17 -41.04 39.87
CA PRO A 475 16.02 -39.62 39.51
C PRO A 475 16.52 -38.49 40.48
N ASN A 476 16.33 -37.24 40.02
CA ASN A 476 15.91 -36.00 40.71
C ASN A 476 16.81 -35.18 41.69
N HIS A 477 17.15 -33.98 41.21
CA HIS A 477 16.78 -32.62 41.69
C HIS A 477 17.25 -32.01 43.04
N PHE A 478 17.76 -30.75 42.92
CA PHE A 478 17.36 -29.49 43.59
C PHE A 478 18.30 -28.74 44.60
N VAL A 479 18.48 -27.43 44.29
CA VAL A 479 18.56 -26.18 45.11
C VAL A 479 19.88 -25.65 45.74
N ALA A 480 20.28 -24.48 45.20
CA ALA A 480 20.68 -23.14 45.75
C ALA A 480 21.80 -22.88 46.77
N GLY A 481 22.41 -21.68 46.64
CA GLY A 481 22.87 -20.87 47.78
C GLY A 481 24.07 -19.92 47.55
N ASP A 482 23.79 -18.67 47.11
CA ASP A 482 24.07 -17.38 47.80
C ASP A 482 25.50 -16.80 48.10
N GLN A 483 25.59 -15.46 47.87
CA GLN A 483 26.37 -14.36 48.52
C GLN A 483 27.87 -14.02 48.20
N ASN A 484 28.03 -12.84 47.56
CA ASN A 484 28.69 -11.58 47.99
C ASN A 484 30.09 -11.53 48.66
N THR A 485 31.00 -10.67 48.14
CA THR A 485 31.99 -9.73 48.78
C THR A 485 33.22 -9.53 47.85
N GLN A 486 33.66 -8.34 47.40
CA GLN A 486 34.13 -7.07 47.99
C GLN A 486 35.68 -6.88 47.82
N PHE A 487 36.05 -5.93 46.95
CA PHE A 487 37.23 -5.02 46.85
C PHE A 487 38.68 -5.45 47.19
N GLY A 488 39.64 -5.04 46.33
CA GLY A 488 40.83 -4.31 46.79
C GLY A 488 42.23 -4.57 46.17
N SER A 489 42.54 -3.83 45.08
CA SER A 489 43.74 -2.97 44.92
C SER A 489 45.20 -3.51 44.73
N VAL A 490 45.88 -2.92 43.73
CA VAL A 490 47.25 -2.31 43.74
C VAL A 490 48.42 -3.00 42.98
N ALA A 491 49.06 -2.12 42.16
CA ALA A 491 50.44 -2.10 41.61
C ALA A 491 50.81 -3.15 40.55
N GLY A 492 51.59 -2.85 39.50
CA GLY A 492 52.38 -1.66 39.17
C GLY A 492 53.62 -2.12 38.38
N GLU A 493 53.86 -1.46 37.24
CA GLU A 493 55.14 -1.23 36.54
C GLU A 493 55.98 -2.41 35.99
N ILE A 494 56.11 -2.55 34.66
CA ILE A 494 57.12 -1.99 33.71
C ILE A 494 58.42 -2.82 33.64
N ILE A 495 58.84 -3.17 32.40
CA ILE A 495 60.17 -2.96 31.75
C ILE A 495 60.13 -3.76 30.41
N GLN A 496 59.95 -3.07 29.26
CA GLN A 496 60.94 -2.74 28.21
C GLN A 496 61.62 -3.96 27.55
N GLY A 497 61.76 -4.09 26.22
CA GLY A 497 61.47 -3.24 25.07
C GLY A 497 62.31 -3.75 23.87
N THR A 498 61.82 -3.57 22.64
CA THR A 498 62.51 -2.99 21.46
C THR A 498 61.71 -3.25 20.17
N ASN A 499 61.15 -2.17 19.62
CA ASN A 499 61.07 -1.70 18.22
C ASN A 499 61.60 -2.62 17.10
N ASN A 500 61.15 -2.60 15.84
CA ASN A 500 60.09 -1.92 15.07
C ASN A 500 60.16 -2.57 13.67
N SER A 501 59.02 -2.68 12.97
CA SER A 501 58.78 -1.99 11.67
C SER A 501 57.73 -2.71 10.82
N GLU A 502 56.58 -2.04 10.68
CA GLU A 502 56.03 -1.61 9.39
C GLU A 502 56.04 -2.64 8.25
N THR A 503 54.94 -3.37 8.06
CA THR A 503 54.54 -3.89 6.73
C THR A 503 53.05 -4.26 6.59
N ALA A 504 52.23 -4.20 7.65
CA ALA A 504 50.85 -4.71 7.58
C ALA A 504 49.74 -3.66 7.34
N GLU A 505 50.00 -2.35 7.54
CA GLU A 505 48.95 -1.32 7.42
C GLU A 505 48.84 -0.64 6.04
N GLN A 506 49.85 -0.77 5.17
CA GLN A 506 49.76 -0.20 3.81
C GLN A 506 49.01 -1.09 2.80
N GLN A 507 48.69 -2.35 3.14
CA GLN A 507 47.97 -3.26 2.23
C GLN A 507 46.43 -3.23 2.38
N LYS A 508 45.86 -2.69 3.47
CA LYS A 508 44.41 -2.60 3.65
C LYS A 508 43.75 -1.38 3.01
N LEU A 509 44.53 -0.35 2.64
CA LEU A 509 44.02 0.90 2.08
C LEU A 509 43.82 0.89 0.54
N SER A 510 44.35 -0.13 -0.17
CA SER A 510 44.30 -0.22 -1.63
C SER A 510 43.10 -0.99 -2.20
N PHE A 511 42.32 -1.70 -1.36
CA PHE A 511 41.16 -2.47 -1.81
C PHE A 511 39.87 -1.64 -1.85
N ARG A 512 39.72 -0.64 -0.96
CA ARG A 512 38.52 0.21 -0.87
C ARG A 512 38.42 1.30 -1.95
N LYS A 513 39.54 1.68 -2.59
CA LYS A 513 39.54 2.66 -3.71
C LYS A 513 39.16 2.07 -5.08
N ARG A 514 39.08 0.74 -5.22
CA ARG A 514 38.71 0.07 -6.49
C ARG A 514 37.20 -0.19 -6.67
N MET A 515 36.39 -0.09 -5.61
CA MET A 515 34.93 -0.32 -5.69
C MET A 515 34.11 0.91 -6.11
N ILE A 516 34.70 2.12 -6.12
CA ILE A 516 33.95 3.37 -6.39
C ILE A 516 34.08 3.79 -7.88
N LEU A 517 35.00 3.21 -8.66
CA LEU A 517 35.28 3.63 -10.03
C LEU A 517 34.50 2.86 -11.12
N THR A 518 33.78 1.78 -10.77
CA THR A 518 33.06 0.92 -11.73
C THR A 518 31.60 1.28 -11.94
N SER A 519 31.03 2.19 -11.15
CA SER A 519 29.62 2.61 -11.27
C SER A 519 29.41 3.91 -12.05
N LEU A 520 30.48 4.56 -12.53
CA LEU A 520 30.39 5.83 -13.27
C LEU A 520 30.57 5.72 -14.80
N ILE A 521 30.68 4.51 -15.36
CA ILE A 521 30.85 4.30 -16.80
C ILE A 521 29.94 3.14 -17.24
N CYS A 522 28.66 3.42 -17.48
CA CYS A 522 27.79 2.64 -18.39
C CYS A 522 26.45 3.35 -18.65
N LEU A 523 26.50 4.64 -18.99
CA LEU A 523 25.47 5.30 -19.79
C LEU A 523 26.15 5.85 -21.05
N VAL A 524 25.88 5.17 -22.18
CA VAL A 524 25.79 5.62 -23.59
C VAL A 524 26.28 4.48 -24.51
N GLY A 525 25.40 3.96 -25.38
CA GLY A 525 25.84 3.36 -26.65
C GLY A 525 25.22 2.05 -27.18
N ILE A 526 23.96 2.10 -27.64
CA ILE A 526 23.51 1.63 -28.99
C ILE A 526 23.36 0.11 -29.31
N SER A 527 22.06 -0.26 -29.48
CA SER A 527 21.39 -1.09 -30.52
C SER A 527 21.86 -2.50 -30.95
N GLY A 528 20.87 -3.40 -31.12
CA GLY A 528 20.66 -4.03 -32.43
C GLY A 528 20.37 -5.55 -32.47
N LEU A 529 19.13 -5.85 -32.87
CA LEU A 529 18.70 -6.95 -33.78
C LEU A 529 18.09 -8.24 -33.23
N SER A 530 16.84 -8.41 -33.71
CA SER A 530 15.89 -9.51 -33.67
C SER A 530 16.20 -10.65 -34.65
N TRP A 531 15.52 -11.80 -34.47
CA TRP A 531 14.92 -12.76 -35.43
C TRP A 531 15.00 -14.19 -34.85
N SER A 532 14.10 -15.14 -35.04
CA SER A 532 12.70 -15.23 -35.51
C SER A 532 12.28 -16.71 -35.41
N ALA A 533 10.96 -16.93 -35.26
CA ALA A 533 10.14 -18.05 -35.78
C ALA A 533 10.39 -19.52 -35.33
N GLY A 534 9.31 -20.14 -34.82
CA GLY A 534 8.45 -20.88 -35.75
C GLY A 534 8.05 -22.34 -35.46
N VAL A 535 6.75 -22.51 -35.17
CA VAL A 535 5.81 -23.50 -35.75
C VAL A 535 5.95 -25.00 -35.40
N PHE A 536 4.97 -25.59 -34.69
CA PHE A 536 3.89 -26.42 -35.27
C PHE A 536 2.99 -27.07 -34.19
N SER A 537 1.69 -27.01 -34.47
CA SER A 537 0.52 -27.68 -33.87
C SER A 537 0.19 -28.92 -34.76
N PRO A 538 -0.96 -29.64 -34.67
CA PRO A 538 -1.85 -30.06 -33.55
C PRO A 538 -2.48 -31.50 -33.77
N VAL A 539 -3.53 -31.83 -32.98
CA VAL A 539 -4.77 -32.62 -33.32
C VAL A 539 -4.90 -34.12 -32.96
N GLY A 540 -6.07 -34.46 -32.38
CA GLY A 540 -6.83 -35.72 -32.51
C GLY A 540 -7.36 -36.28 -31.17
N GLN A 541 -8.55 -35.97 -30.60
CA GLN A 541 -9.97 -36.05 -31.02
C GLN A 541 -10.63 -37.46 -30.92
N LYS A 542 -11.84 -37.49 -30.30
CA LYS A 542 -13.03 -38.40 -30.46
C LYS A 542 -13.35 -39.42 -29.34
N THR A 543 -14.42 -39.24 -28.52
CA THR A 543 -15.90 -39.56 -28.66
C THR A 543 -16.20 -41.07 -28.41
N GLU A 544 -17.29 -41.59 -27.81
CA GLU A 544 -18.69 -41.16 -27.56
C GLU A 544 -19.47 -42.28 -26.78
N LYS A 545 -20.67 -41.95 -26.24
CA LYS A 545 -21.92 -42.77 -26.08
C LYS A 545 -22.06 -43.82 -24.96
N ASN A 546 -23.24 -44.18 -24.42
CA ASN A 546 -24.59 -43.59 -24.20
C ASN A 546 -25.47 -44.68 -23.48
N GLU A 547 -26.66 -44.28 -22.98
CA GLU A 547 -27.92 -45.08 -22.78
C GLU A 547 -28.33 -45.70 -21.41
N ASN A 548 -29.26 -45.00 -20.71
CA ASN A 548 -30.73 -45.24 -20.55
C ASN A 548 -31.39 -46.38 -19.69
N VAL A 549 -32.38 -45.92 -18.86
CA VAL A 549 -33.73 -46.50 -18.49
C VAL A 549 -33.78 -47.48 -17.26
N THR A 550 -34.65 -47.44 -16.22
CA THR A 550 -36.13 -47.23 -16.04
C THR A 550 -36.54 -46.95 -14.56
N THR A 551 -37.82 -46.57 -14.35
CA THR A 551 -38.58 -45.99 -13.19
C THR A 551 -39.33 -46.95 -12.21
N ALA A 552 -39.60 -46.56 -10.94
CA ALA A 552 -40.95 -46.57 -10.26
C ALA A 552 -40.97 -46.16 -8.74
N HIS A 553 -42.17 -45.81 -8.22
CA HIS A 553 -42.60 -44.85 -7.16
C HIS A 553 -42.49 -45.12 -5.62
N THR A 554 -42.75 -44.01 -4.88
CA THR A 554 -42.49 -43.52 -3.49
C THR A 554 -43.59 -43.81 -2.42
N PRO A 555 -43.39 -43.56 -1.08
CA PRO A 555 -43.68 -42.21 -0.51
C PRO A 555 -42.81 -41.68 0.69
N GLN A 556 -42.41 -40.39 0.56
CA GLN A 556 -42.19 -39.27 1.52
C GLN A 556 -41.28 -39.43 2.78
N ARG A 557 -40.36 -38.50 3.11
CA ARG A 557 -40.40 -37.01 3.01
C ARG A 557 -38.99 -36.35 3.02
N ILE A 558 -38.89 -35.24 2.26
CA ILE A 558 -37.82 -34.22 2.11
C ILE A 558 -36.50 -34.69 1.48
N PRO A 559 -36.26 -34.41 0.17
CA PRO A 559 -35.02 -34.73 -0.53
C PRO A 559 -33.95 -33.62 -0.45
N GLN A 560 -32.70 -34.08 -0.60
CA GLN A 560 -31.43 -33.36 -0.72
C GLN A 560 -31.32 -32.42 -1.93
N SER A 561 -32.25 -31.50 -2.14
CA SER A 561 -32.07 -30.44 -3.13
C SER A 561 -32.26 -29.09 -2.47
N LEU A 562 -31.16 -28.40 -2.18
CA LEU A 562 -31.09 -26.92 -2.04
C LEU A 562 -29.68 -26.40 -1.73
N THR A 563 -28.66 -27.27 -1.63
CA THR A 563 -27.28 -26.88 -1.29
C THR A 563 -26.32 -26.88 -2.47
N ASP A 564 -26.81 -26.96 -3.71
CA ASP A 564 -25.96 -27.00 -4.92
C ASP A 564 -26.01 -25.66 -5.68
N PRO A 565 -24.92 -24.86 -5.65
CA PRO A 565 -24.78 -23.60 -6.39
C PRO A 565 -24.92 -23.75 -7.92
N GLN A 566 -24.55 -24.92 -8.47
CA GLN A 566 -24.63 -25.18 -9.90
C GLN A 566 -26.08 -25.36 -10.36
N LYS A 567 -26.97 -25.83 -9.47
CA LYS A 567 -28.39 -25.98 -9.76
C LYS A 567 -29.13 -24.64 -9.85
N ARG A 568 -28.71 -23.65 -9.05
CA ARG A 568 -29.23 -22.27 -9.16
C ARG A 568 -28.73 -21.55 -10.42
N LEU A 569 -27.47 -21.75 -10.83
CA LEU A 569 -26.97 -21.23 -12.11
C LEU A 569 -27.75 -21.84 -13.30
N ALA A 570 -28.04 -23.15 -13.24
CA ALA A 570 -28.83 -23.86 -14.23
C ALA A 570 -30.32 -23.42 -14.30
N GLU A 571 -30.93 -23.04 -13.18
CA GLU A 571 -32.31 -22.50 -13.11
C GLU A 571 -32.47 -21.11 -13.77
N PHE A 572 -31.37 -20.39 -13.99
CA PHE A 572 -31.33 -19.10 -14.71
C PHE A 572 -30.69 -19.21 -16.11
N GLY A 573 -30.49 -20.44 -16.62
CA GLY A 573 -29.96 -20.69 -17.96
C GLY A 573 -28.46 -20.38 -18.13
N ILE A 574 -27.73 -20.19 -17.04
CA ILE A 574 -26.30 -19.96 -17.02
C ILE A 574 -25.59 -21.26 -16.66
N GLN A 575 -24.69 -21.73 -17.50
CA GLN A 575 -24.08 -23.04 -17.30
C GLN A 575 -22.61 -23.01 -16.85
N ASN A 576 -22.00 -21.87 -16.51
CA ASN A 576 -20.62 -21.83 -15.98
C ASN A 576 -20.45 -20.77 -14.84
N GLU A 577 -19.29 -20.77 -14.15
CA GLU A 577 -18.82 -19.93 -12.99
C GLU A 577 -18.31 -18.46 -13.23
N VAL A 578 -19.14 -17.42 -13.02
CA VAL A 578 -18.79 -16.00 -13.35
C VAL A 578 -18.33 -15.35 -12.05
N THR A 579 -17.08 -14.92 -11.95
CA THR A 579 -16.48 -14.54 -10.66
C THR A 579 -16.35 -13.04 -10.41
N ASP A 580 -16.49 -12.17 -11.41
CA ASP A 580 -16.24 -10.72 -11.22
C ASP A 580 -17.20 -9.86 -12.06
N VAL A 581 -18.40 -9.62 -11.51
CA VAL A 581 -19.40 -8.69 -12.03
C VAL A 581 -19.84 -7.79 -10.88
N PHE A 582 -19.49 -6.51 -10.94
CA PHE A 582 -19.84 -5.54 -9.89
C PHE A 582 -21.09 -4.78 -10.30
N TRP A 583 -22.01 -4.63 -9.35
CA TRP A 583 -23.25 -3.88 -9.50
C TRP A 583 -23.17 -2.61 -8.67
N THR A 584 -23.46 -1.47 -9.27
CA THR A 584 -23.62 -0.20 -8.53
C THR A 584 -25.09 0.19 -8.43
N SER A 585 -25.39 1.14 -7.54
CA SER A 585 -26.73 1.64 -7.24
C SER A 585 -27.47 2.33 -8.39
N ASN A 586 -26.79 2.59 -9.50
CA ASN A 586 -27.34 3.22 -10.71
C ASN A 586 -27.60 2.21 -11.84
N GLU A 587 -27.84 0.94 -11.52
CA GLU A 587 -28.03 -0.15 -12.50
C GLU A 587 -26.84 -0.33 -13.48
N ASN A 588 -25.64 0.11 -13.08
CA ASN A 588 -24.41 -0.05 -13.86
C ASN A 588 -23.65 -1.32 -13.51
N ILE A 589 -23.19 -2.07 -14.53
CA ILE A 589 -22.31 -3.23 -14.39
C ILE A 589 -20.87 -2.85 -14.74
N PHE A 590 -19.95 -3.08 -13.80
CA PHE A 590 -18.49 -2.93 -13.98
C PHE A 590 -17.79 -4.29 -14.01
N PHE A 591 -16.82 -4.44 -14.90
CA PHE A 591 -15.97 -5.63 -15.00
C PHE A 591 -14.55 -5.27 -14.57
N GLY A 592 -13.98 -6.03 -13.63
CA GLY A 592 -12.70 -5.76 -12.98
C GLY A 592 -11.65 -6.85 -13.22
N PRO A 593 -10.39 -6.64 -12.72
CA PRO A 593 -9.23 -7.55 -12.68
C PRO A 593 -9.33 -9.07 -12.90
N GLY A 594 -9.84 -9.56 -14.04
CA GLY A 594 -9.84 -11.00 -14.38
C GLY A 594 -11.20 -11.63 -14.65
N SER A 595 -12.26 -10.84 -14.85
CA SER A 595 -13.60 -11.33 -15.19
C SER A 595 -13.65 -12.10 -16.52
N GLU A 596 -13.90 -13.42 -16.50
CA GLU A 596 -14.24 -14.14 -17.72
C GLU A 596 -15.74 -13.97 -18.06
N LEU A 597 -16.03 -13.28 -19.17
CA LEU A 597 -17.38 -12.97 -19.69
C LEU A 597 -18.24 -14.18 -20.08
N LYS A 598 -17.78 -15.42 -19.85
CA LYS A 598 -18.23 -16.60 -20.60
C LYS A 598 -19.69 -17.05 -20.33
N GLN A 599 -20.38 -16.43 -19.37
CA GLN A 599 -21.46 -17.13 -18.66
C GLN A 599 -22.52 -16.20 -18.06
N LEU A 600 -22.86 -15.13 -18.77
CA LEU A 600 -24.05 -14.34 -18.44
C LEU A 600 -25.30 -14.89 -19.19
N PRO A 601 -26.50 -14.87 -18.59
CA PRO A 601 -27.71 -15.41 -19.21
C PRO A 601 -28.24 -14.44 -20.26
N GLN A 602 -28.55 -14.95 -21.45
CA GLN A 602 -28.88 -14.15 -22.64
C GLN A 602 -30.22 -13.40 -22.55
N GLU A 603 -31.08 -13.72 -21.58
CA GLU A 603 -32.47 -13.27 -21.55
C GLU A 603 -32.77 -12.19 -20.49
N ARG A 604 -31.82 -11.86 -19.61
CA ARG A 604 -32.02 -10.90 -18.49
C ARG A 604 -31.09 -9.68 -18.48
N ILE A 605 -30.40 -9.43 -19.60
CA ILE A 605 -29.51 -8.26 -19.76
C ILE A 605 -30.29 -6.98 -20.15
N ALA A 606 -31.60 -7.09 -20.41
CA ALA A 606 -32.41 -5.98 -20.90
C ALA A 606 -32.59 -4.79 -19.92
N VAL A 607 -32.17 -4.93 -18.66
CA VAL A 607 -32.48 -3.95 -17.59
C VAL A 607 -31.24 -3.17 -17.11
N CYS A 608 -30.02 -3.50 -17.54
CA CYS A 608 -28.81 -2.94 -16.91
C CYS A 608 -28.02 -2.06 -17.88
N GLN A 609 -27.64 -0.87 -17.41
CA GLN A 609 -26.58 -0.09 -18.06
C GLN A 609 -25.24 -0.77 -17.75
N ILE A 610 -24.35 -0.86 -18.72
CA ILE A 610 -23.04 -1.50 -18.50
C ILE A 610 -21.97 -0.43 -18.78
N MET A 611 -21.02 -0.27 -17.86
CA MET A 611 -19.87 0.60 -17.99
C MET A 611 -18.61 -0.26 -17.86
N ILE A 612 -18.01 -0.59 -19.00
CA ILE A 612 -16.79 -1.40 -19.01
C ILE A 612 -15.61 -0.47 -19.18
N ASP A 613 -14.79 -0.35 -18.14
CA ASP A 613 -13.59 0.46 -18.17
C ASP A 613 -12.37 -0.42 -17.94
N TRP A 614 -11.81 -1.12 -18.97
CA TRP A 614 -10.69 -1.99 -18.64
C TRP A 614 -9.73 -2.68 -19.64
N ASN A 615 -8.58 -3.06 -19.06
CA ASN A 615 -7.29 -3.49 -19.60
C ASN A 615 -7.06 -5.03 -19.70
N GLN A 616 -8.07 -5.90 -19.55
CA GLN A 616 -7.84 -7.36 -19.47
C GLN A 616 -8.85 -8.27 -20.20
N ILE A 617 -9.36 -7.90 -21.37
CA ILE A 617 -9.99 -8.90 -22.25
C ILE A 617 -8.86 -9.70 -22.92
N LYS A 618 -8.74 -10.99 -22.58
CA LYS A 618 -7.59 -11.83 -22.94
C LYS A 618 -7.91 -12.87 -24.01
N SER A 619 -9.19 -13.05 -24.40
CA SER A 619 -9.60 -14.09 -25.36
C SER A 619 -10.74 -13.70 -26.32
N ASN A 620 -10.77 -14.33 -27.50
CA ASN A 620 -11.85 -14.19 -28.50
C ASN A 620 -13.24 -14.67 -28.02
N PHE A 621 -13.31 -15.44 -26.93
CA PHE A 621 -14.56 -15.96 -26.38
C PHE A 621 -15.31 -14.88 -25.58
N GLU A 622 -14.60 -14.12 -24.74
CA GLU A 622 -15.14 -13.03 -23.92
C GLU A 622 -15.81 -11.96 -24.78
N TRP A 623 -15.16 -11.66 -25.89
CA TRP A 623 -15.64 -10.83 -26.98
C TRP A 623 -17.02 -11.28 -27.52
N LYS A 624 -17.24 -12.57 -27.79
CA LYS A 624 -18.55 -13.09 -28.28
C LYS A 624 -19.68 -13.02 -27.26
N ALA A 625 -19.38 -13.03 -25.96
CA ALA A 625 -20.38 -12.91 -24.91
C ALA A 625 -20.88 -11.46 -24.76
N LEU A 626 -19.99 -10.49 -24.94
CA LEU A 626 -20.32 -9.06 -25.01
C LEU A 626 -21.30 -8.72 -26.15
N GLY A 627 -21.16 -9.36 -27.32
CA GLY A 627 -22.07 -9.19 -28.46
C GLY A 627 -23.52 -9.62 -28.23
N ARG A 628 -23.83 -10.26 -27.08
CA ARG A 628 -25.19 -10.65 -26.70
C ARG A 628 -25.88 -9.64 -25.76
N VAL A 629 -25.19 -8.57 -25.38
CA VAL A 629 -25.71 -7.47 -24.56
C VAL A 629 -26.48 -6.48 -25.44
N SER A 630 -27.74 -6.18 -25.08
CA SER A 630 -28.62 -5.33 -25.90
C SER A 630 -28.53 -3.83 -25.61
N SER A 631 -27.89 -3.40 -24.52
CA SER A 631 -27.72 -1.99 -24.15
C SER A 631 -26.42 -1.77 -23.37
N LEU A 632 -25.48 -1.02 -23.94
CA LEU A 632 -24.18 -0.68 -23.32
C LEU A 632 -23.98 0.83 -23.47
N GLU A 633 -23.72 1.59 -22.40
CA GLU A 633 -23.63 3.06 -22.50
C GLU A 633 -22.20 3.58 -22.69
N LYS A 634 -21.21 2.98 -22.00
CA LYS A 634 -19.78 3.33 -22.10
C LYS A 634 -18.93 2.07 -22.30
N LEU A 635 -18.02 2.12 -23.26
CA LEU A 635 -16.98 1.11 -23.48
C LEU A 635 -15.60 1.78 -23.55
N VAL A 636 -14.66 1.38 -22.69
CA VAL A 636 -13.23 1.72 -22.77
C VAL A 636 -12.42 0.44 -22.94
N SER A 637 -11.63 0.33 -24.02
CA SER A 637 -10.78 -0.83 -24.29
C SER A 637 -9.37 -0.42 -24.68
N ASN A 638 -8.37 -1.08 -24.10
CA ASN A 638 -6.95 -0.91 -24.46
C ASN A 638 -6.37 -2.12 -25.22
N THR A 639 -7.25 -3.00 -25.73
CA THR A 639 -6.93 -4.20 -26.52
C THR A 639 -7.73 -4.20 -27.84
N PRO A 640 -7.25 -4.88 -28.91
CA PRO A 640 -7.97 -4.95 -30.18
C PRO A 640 -9.37 -5.56 -30.04
N VAL A 641 -10.39 -4.81 -30.47
CA VAL A 641 -11.79 -5.23 -30.43
C VAL A 641 -12.17 -5.92 -31.75
N PRO A 642 -12.68 -7.16 -31.75
CA PRO A 642 -13.13 -7.80 -32.98
C PRO A 642 -14.39 -7.13 -33.53
N VAL A 643 -14.33 -6.77 -34.82
CA VAL A 643 -15.35 -6.05 -35.58
C VAL A 643 -16.75 -6.65 -35.47
N ALA A 644 -16.84 -7.98 -35.54
CA ALA A 644 -18.11 -8.71 -35.49
C ALA A 644 -18.90 -8.45 -34.19
N ILE A 645 -18.25 -8.00 -33.13
CA ILE A 645 -18.89 -7.68 -31.85
C ILE A 645 -19.28 -6.21 -31.77
N LEU A 646 -18.46 -5.31 -32.32
CA LEU A 646 -18.87 -3.92 -32.54
C LEU A 646 -20.15 -3.85 -33.38
N GLU A 647 -20.39 -4.79 -34.29
CA GLU A 647 -21.66 -4.81 -35.06
C GLU A 647 -22.88 -5.31 -34.27
N GLN A 648 -22.69 -5.94 -33.11
CA GLN A 648 -23.76 -6.56 -32.34
C GLN A 648 -24.24 -5.72 -31.16
N LEU A 649 -23.37 -4.85 -30.64
CA LEU A 649 -23.71 -3.96 -29.52
C LEU A 649 -24.73 -2.89 -29.95
N LYS A 650 -25.56 -2.44 -29.01
CA LYS A 650 -26.55 -1.37 -29.19
C LYS A 650 -26.56 -0.43 -27.98
N GLY A 651 -27.01 0.80 -28.18
CA GLY A 651 -27.16 1.79 -27.10
C GLY A 651 -25.89 2.53 -26.67
N ILE A 652 -24.76 2.33 -27.38
CA ILE A 652 -23.48 2.97 -27.05
C ILE A 652 -23.55 4.47 -27.22
N ARG A 653 -23.22 5.19 -26.13
CA ARG A 653 -23.09 6.65 -26.10
C ARG A 653 -21.66 7.13 -25.97
N ARG A 654 -20.77 6.35 -25.35
CA ARG A 654 -19.36 6.70 -25.18
C ARG A 654 -18.47 5.51 -25.52
N LEU A 655 -17.50 5.71 -26.41
CA LEU A 655 -16.61 4.66 -26.90
C LEU A 655 -15.17 5.15 -26.93
N HIS A 656 -14.31 4.55 -26.13
CA HIS A 656 -12.88 4.88 -26.03
C HIS A 656 -12.04 3.65 -26.33
N LEU A 657 -11.17 3.71 -27.33
CA LEU A 657 -10.38 2.57 -27.81
C LEU A 657 -8.90 2.97 -27.86
N SER A 658 -8.02 2.24 -27.19
CA SER A 658 -6.56 2.42 -27.25
C SER A 658 -5.85 1.14 -27.69
N LYS A 659 -4.73 1.29 -28.43
CA LYS A 659 -3.92 0.17 -28.97
C LYS A 659 -4.73 -0.86 -29.80
N ALA A 660 -5.91 -0.47 -30.28
CA ALA A 660 -6.76 -1.32 -31.10
C ALA A 660 -6.22 -1.35 -32.54
N GLN A 661 -6.08 -2.54 -33.12
CA GLN A 661 -5.82 -2.71 -34.55
C GLN A 661 -7.14 -2.54 -35.32
N LEU A 662 -7.61 -1.30 -35.51
CA LEU A 662 -8.77 -0.99 -36.36
C LEU A 662 -8.32 -0.35 -37.67
N SER A 663 -8.89 -0.78 -38.79
CA SER A 663 -8.77 -0.14 -40.10
C SER A 663 -10.02 0.66 -40.45
N ASP A 664 -9.96 1.42 -41.55
CA ASP A 664 -11.10 2.20 -42.08
C ASP A 664 -12.37 1.37 -42.29
N ARG A 665 -12.20 0.10 -42.68
CA ARG A 665 -13.33 -0.81 -42.92
C ARG A 665 -14.15 -1.03 -41.66
N GLU A 666 -13.56 -0.87 -40.49
CA GLU A 666 -14.11 -1.33 -39.22
C GLU A 666 -14.72 -0.16 -38.45
N ILE A 667 -14.25 1.06 -38.76
CA ILE A 667 -14.95 2.30 -38.42
C ILE A 667 -16.32 2.40 -39.12
N LEU A 668 -16.53 1.77 -40.28
CA LEU A 668 -17.88 1.66 -40.89
C LEU A 668 -18.90 1.06 -39.92
N SER A 669 -18.51 0.07 -39.14
CA SER A 669 -19.38 -0.57 -38.15
C SER A 669 -19.77 0.38 -37.01
N ILE A 670 -18.93 1.37 -36.70
CA ILE A 670 -19.18 2.41 -35.68
C ILE A 670 -20.25 3.41 -36.14
N SER A 671 -20.35 3.68 -37.45
CA SER A 671 -21.41 4.56 -38.00
C SER A 671 -22.84 4.05 -37.77
N LYS A 672 -22.99 2.80 -37.31
CA LYS A 672 -24.27 2.17 -37.01
C LYS A 672 -24.80 2.54 -35.61
N TYR A 673 -24.08 3.31 -34.80
CA TYR A 673 -24.51 3.78 -33.49
C TYR A 673 -25.13 5.18 -33.56
N PRO A 674 -26.48 5.31 -33.67
CA PRO A 674 -27.13 6.60 -33.88
C PRO A 674 -27.06 7.53 -32.66
N ASP A 675 -26.79 7.00 -31.46
CA ASP A 675 -26.75 7.74 -30.19
C ASP A 675 -25.33 7.91 -29.63
N LEU A 676 -24.29 7.69 -30.44
CA LEU A 676 -22.91 7.82 -29.99
C LEU A 676 -22.54 9.31 -29.80
N HIS A 677 -22.24 9.70 -28.56
CA HIS A 677 -21.90 11.07 -28.16
C HIS A 677 -20.38 11.30 -28.09
N THR A 678 -19.61 10.33 -27.58
CA THR A 678 -18.14 10.45 -27.44
C THR A 678 -17.47 9.29 -28.15
N PHE A 679 -16.47 9.59 -28.99
CA PHE A 679 -15.61 8.59 -29.61
C PHE A 679 -14.13 8.98 -29.48
N THR A 680 -13.31 8.07 -28.96
CA THR A 680 -11.87 8.26 -28.77
C THR A 680 -11.10 7.09 -29.33
N LEU A 681 -10.05 7.36 -30.12
CA LEU A 681 -9.16 6.35 -30.69
C LEU A 681 -7.69 6.72 -30.50
N TYR A 682 -6.99 5.98 -29.64
CA TYR A 682 -5.57 6.18 -29.33
C TYR A 682 -4.66 5.16 -30.05
N SER A 683 -3.51 5.66 -30.54
CA SER A 683 -2.38 4.88 -31.07
C SER A 683 -2.73 3.92 -32.21
N ASN A 684 -3.43 4.39 -33.25
CA ASN A 684 -3.85 3.55 -34.38
C ASN A 684 -3.70 4.25 -35.75
N LEU A 685 -2.57 4.03 -36.41
CA LEU A 685 -2.21 4.68 -37.68
C LEU A 685 -2.92 4.10 -38.91
N ASP A 686 -3.65 2.98 -38.77
CA ASP A 686 -4.30 2.28 -39.89
C ASP A 686 -5.70 2.85 -40.24
N VAL A 687 -6.14 3.87 -39.49
CA VAL A 687 -7.36 4.64 -39.76
C VAL A 687 -7.02 5.92 -40.52
N THR A 688 -7.58 6.09 -41.70
CA THR A 688 -7.32 7.17 -42.67
C THR A 688 -8.58 7.98 -42.99
N ASP A 689 -8.52 8.85 -44.00
CA ASP A 689 -9.64 9.72 -44.44
C ASP A 689 -10.91 8.97 -44.86
N VAL A 690 -10.81 7.68 -45.16
CA VAL A 690 -11.96 6.84 -45.53
C VAL A 690 -12.89 6.63 -44.33
N ALA A 691 -12.35 6.52 -43.12
CA ALA A 691 -13.16 6.41 -41.90
C ALA A 691 -14.07 7.63 -41.64
N CYS A 692 -13.64 8.83 -42.07
CA CYS A 692 -14.38 10.06 -41.84
C CYS A 692 -15.74 10.11 -42.53
N ASP A 693 -15.91 9.44 -43.69
CA ASP A 693 -17.22 9.32 -44.36
C ASP A 693 -18.24 8.55 -43.52
N SER A 694 -17.75 7.69 -42.63
CA SER A 694 -18.57 6.88 -41.72
C SER A 694 -18.88 7.66 -40.45
N LEU A 695 -17.86 8.28 -39.84
CA LEU A 695 -18.02 9.10 -38.63
C LEU A 695 -18.94 10.30 -38.87
N ALA A 696 -18.84 10.94 -40.05
CA ALA A 696 -19.68 12.08 -40.43
C ALA A 696 -21.20 11.77 -40.46
N LYS A 697 -21.59 10.50 -40.52
CA LYS A 697 -23.00 10.07 -40.51
C LYS A 697 -23.61 10.03 -39.10
N ILE A 698 -22.79 10.14 -38.05
CA ILE A 698 -23.21 10.04 -36.64
C ILE A 698 -23.59 11.44 -36.12
N ALA A 699 -24.80 11.91 -36.42
CA ALA A 699 -25.23 13.27 -36.09
C ALA A 699 -25.28 13.60 -34.57
N SER A 700 -25.31 12.58 -33.72
CA SER A 700 -25.30 12.69 -32.25
C SER A 700 -23.91 12.93 -31.65
N LEU A 701 -22.85 12.78 -32.44
CA LEU A 701 -21.47 12.89 -31.97
C LEU A 701 -21.16 14.31 -31.49
N ARG A 702 -20.62 14.39 -30.27
CA ARG A 702 -20.33 15.63 -29.54
C ARG A 702 -18.84 15.80 -29.26
N GLU A 703 -18.15 14.69 -28.98
CA GLU A 703 -16.74 14.66 -28.65
C GLU A 703 -16.03 13.62 -29.52
N LEU A 704 -14.93 14.04 -30.17
CA LEU A 704 -14.14 13.18 -31.03
C LEU A 704 -12.65 13.35 -30.76
N ASP A 705 -11.97 12.26 -30.40
CA ASP A 705 -10.51 12.21 -30.23
C ASP A 705 -9.89 11.20 -31.18
N ILE A 706 -9.11 11.71 -32.13
CA ILE A 706 -8.45 10.96 -33.22
C ILE A 706 -6.98 11.38 -33.36
N ASN A 707 -6.38 11.88 -32.28
CA ASN A 707 -5.04 12.49 -32.28
C ASN A 707 -3.90 11.59 -32.77
N ALA A 708 -4.07 10.28 -32.70
CA ALA A 708 -3.06 9.29 -33.06
C ALA A 708 -3.54 8.37 -34.19
N THR A 709 -4.23 8.95 -35.18
CA THR A 709 -4.69 8.30 -36.42
C THR A 709 -3.90 8.77 -37.65
N GLY A 710 -4.09 8.08 -38.79
CA GLY A 710 -3.58 8.49 -40.10
C GLY A 710 -4.55 9.40 -40.88
N ILE A 711 -5.57 9.96 -40.21
CA ILE A 711 -6.51 10.93 -40.82
C ILE A 711 -5.74 12.19 -41.20
N ALA A 712 -6.01 12.69 -42.40
CA ALA A 712 -5.42 13.84 -43.04
C ALA A 712 -6.46 14.93 -43.33
N GLY A 713 -6.06 15.99 -44.03
CA GLY A 713 -6.89 17.17 -44.26
C GLY A 713 -8.23 16.94 -44.95
N GLU A 714 -8.32 15.99 -45.87
CA GLU A 714 -9.58 15.71 -46.57
C GLU A 714 -10.58 15.00 -45.65
N GLY A 715 -10.09 14.13 -44.75
CA GLY A 715 -10.87 13.54 -43.67
C GLY A 715 -11.42 14.58 -42.71
N LEU A 716 -10.61 15.57 -42.31
CA LEU A 716 -11.03 16.64 -41.42
C LEU A 716 -12.18 17.49 -42.01
N LYS A 717 -12.14 17.77 -43.32
CA LYS A 717 -13.23 18.48 -44.02
C LYS A 717 -14.54 17.70 -43.97
N LYS A 718 -14.49 16.39 -44.15
CA LYS A 718 -15.69 15.53 -44.12
C LYS A 718 -16.41 15.57 -42.78
N LEU A 719 -15.68 15.76 -41.67
CA LEU A 719 -16.24 15.82 -40.32
C LEU A 719 -16.96 17.14 -40.00
N THR A 720 -16.75 18.19 -40.80
CA THR A 720 -17.35 19.53 -40.59
C THR A 720 -18.89 19.52 -40.67
N VAL A 721 -19.47 18.47 -41.26
CA VAL A 721 -20.93 18.31 -41.37
C VAL A 721 -21.60 17.92 -40.04
N LEU A 722 -20.83 17.52 -39.02
CA LEU A 722 -21.36 17.11 -37.73
C LEU A 722 -21.93 18.32 -36.96
N PRO A 723 -23.24 18.35 -36.66
CA PRO A 723 -23.91 19.55 -36.17
C PRO A 723 -23.63 19.85 -34.69
N ASN A 724 -23.31 18.83 -33.88
CA ASN A 724 -23.21 18.93 -32.42
C ASN A 724 -21.80 18.71 -31.88
N LEU A 725 -20.80 18.56 -32.76
CA LEU A 725 -19.42 18.32 -32.34
C LEU A 725 -18.86 19.58 -31.68
N TYR A 726 -18.65 19.52 -30.37
CA TYR A 726 -18.17 20.64 -29.56
C TYR A 726 -16.72 20.45 -29.10
N PHE A 727 -16.23 19.22 -29.05
CA PHE A 727 -14.84 18.87 -28.71
C PHE A 727 -14.20 18.06 -29.84
N LEU A 728 -12.98 18.45 -30.23
CA LEU A 728 -12.16 17.75 -31.21
C LEU A 728 -10.71 17.66 -30.76
N SER A 729 -10.10 16.48 -30.85
CA SER A 729 -8.68 16.25 -30.57
C SER A 729 -7.98 15.62 -31.78
N ILE A 730 -6.91 16.26 -32.26
CA ILE A 730 -6.16 15.89 -33.48
C ILE A 730 -4.64 16.04 -33.29
N GLY A 731 -3.84 15.35 -34.10
CA GLY A 731 -2.37 15.42 -34.08
C GLY A 731 -1.77 15.95 -35.38
N LEU A 732 -0.82 16.89 -35.29
CA LEU A 732 -0.06 17.40 -36.44
C LEU A 732 1.17 16.52 -36.74
N GLY A 733 1.51 16.36 -38.02
CA GLY A 733 2.72 15.64 -38.47
C GLY A 733 2.53 14.14 -38.81
N LYS A 734 1.32 13.61 -38.73
CA LYS A 734 0.97 12.22 -39.12
C LYS A 734 -0.24 12.15 -40.09
N GLY A 735 -0.38 13.14 -40.96
CA GLY A 735 -1.46 13.24 -41.95
C GLY A 735 -2.06 14.63 -42.08
N ILE A 736 -2.16 15.37 -40.97
CA ILE A 736 -2.72 16.74 -40.93
C ILE A 736 -1.59 17.78 -40.99
N SER A 737 -1.66 18.67 -41.98
CA SER A 737 -0.78 19.83 -42.11
C SER A 737 -1.42 21.09 -41.46
N ILE A 738 -0.63 22.16 -41.31
CA ILE A 738 -1.13 23.46 -40.85
C ILE A 738 -2.17 24.03 -41.84
N GLU A 739 -2.07 23.71 -43.13
CA GLU A 739 -3.01 24.18 -44.15
C GLU A 739 -4.39 23.55 -43.99
N ASP A 740 -4.44 22.28 -43.58
CA ASP A 740 -5.65 21.49 -43.39
C ASP A 740 -6.56 22.04 -42.28
N LEU A 741 -5.98 22.74 -41.31
CA LEU A 741 -6.69 23.37 -40.20
C LEU A 741 -7.63 24.50 -40.63
N ASN A 742 -7.56 24.97 -41.89
CA ASN A 742 -8.56 25.87 -42.45
C ASN A 742 -9.98 25.32 -42.31
N SER A 743 -10.13 23.99 -42.34
CA SER A 743 -11.40 23.29 -42.22
C SER A 743 -12.03 23.44 -40.83
N LEU A 744 -11.24 23.76 -39.79
CA LEU A 744 -11.74 23.95 -38.42
C LEU A 744 -12.77 25.09 -38.32
N GLN A 745 -12.66 26.12 -39.17
CA GLN A 745 -13.61 27.24 -39.21
C GLN A 745 -15.00 26.83 -39.71
N LEU A 746 -15.10 25.69 -40.37
CA LEU A 746 -16.36 25.18 -40.92
C LEU A 746 -17.20 24.46 -39.85
N PHE A 747 -16.61 24.10 -38.70
CA PHE A 747 -17.34 23.47 -37.59
C PHE A 747 -18.18 24.51 -36.84
N LYS A 748 -19.51 24.34 -36.88
CA LYS A 748 -20.45 25.33 -36.32
C LYS A 748 -20.51 25.34 -34.79
N SER A 749 -20.23 24.19 -34.16
CA SER A 749 -20.46 23.97 -32.72
C SER A 749 -19.17 23.78 -31.93
N LEU A 750 -18.00 23.86 -32.57
CA LEU A 750 -16.71 23.59 -31.93
C LEU A 750 -16.40 24.66 -30.86
N LYS A 751 -16.23 24.19 -29.61
CA LYS A 751 -15.93 25.00 -28.42
C LYS A 751 -14.61 24.62 -27.76
N SER A 752 -14.15 23.39 -27.93
CA SER A 752 -12.88 22.94 -27.37
C SER A 752 -12.08 22.17 -28.42
N LEU A 753 -10.77 22.45 -28.49
CA LEU A 753 -9.85 21.88 -29.46
C LEU A 753 -8.57 21.43 -28.75
N SER A 754 -8.12 20.21 -29.01
CA SER A 754 -6.82 19.70 -28.60
C SER A 754 -5.93 19.44 -29.82
N LEU A 755 -4.73 20.03 -29.81
CA LEU A 755 -3.72 19.86 -30.85
C LEU A 755 -2.47 19.18 -30.27
N HIS A 756 -2.18 17.98 -30.76
CA HIS A 756 -0.98 17.23 -30.40
C HIS A 756 0.13 17.44 -31.43
N ASN A 757 1.39 17.50 -31.00
CA ASN A 757 2.57 17.68 -31.84
C ASN A 757 2.49 18.91 -32.77
N ALA A 758 1.81 19.97 -32.33
CA ALA A 758 1.68 21.20 -33.09
C ALA A 758 2.85 22.15 -32.79
N PRO A 759 3.89 22.23 -33.65
CA PRO A 759 4.99 23.16 -33.41
C PRO A 759 4.49 24.61 -33.48
N TYR A 760 5.18 25.52 -32.81
CA TYR A 760 4.92 26.93 -33.00
C TYR A 760 5.18 27.31 -34.46
N ASP A 761 4.20 27.95 -35.09
CA ASP A 761 4.28 28.46 -36.45
C ASP A 761 3.36 29.69 -36.59
N GLN A 762 3.84 30.73 -37.27
CA GLN A 762 3.08 31.98 -37.39
C GLN A 762 1.78 31.81 -38.18
N GLU A 763 1.74 30.92 -39.18
CA GLU A 763 0.51 30.62 -39.93
C GLU A 763 -0.46 29.79 -39.07
N LEU A 764 0.04 28.87 -38.24
CA LEU A 764 -0.79 28.15 -37.27
C LEU A 764 -1.50 29.11 -36.29
N VAL A 765 -0.75 30.04 -35.70
CA VAL A 765 -1.28 31.06 -34.78
C VAL A 765 -2.37 31.91 -35.45
N LYS A 766 -2.13 32.38 -36.68
CA LYS A 766 -3.12 33.15 -37.46
C LYS A 766 -4.39 32.36 -37.74
N LYS A 767 -4.28 31.05 -37.99
CA LYS A 767 -5.43 30.18 -38.27
C LYS A 767 -6.25 29.90 -37.02
N LEU A 768 -5.58 29.62 -35.89
CA LEU A 768 -6.23 29.43 -34.60
C LEU A 768 -6.94 30.70 -34.12
N GLY A 769 -6.32 31.86 -34.31
CA GLY A 769 -6.91 33.16 -33.99
C GLY A 769 -8.17 33.53 -34.80
N LYS A 770 -8.57 32.70 -35.79
CA LYS A 770 -9.85 32.86 -36.50
C LYS A 770 -10.99 32.02 -35.89
N LEU A 771 -10.69 31.16 -34.92
CA LEU A 771 -11.65 30.27 -34.26
C LEU A 771 -12.29 30.96 -33.05
N ASN A 772 -12.95 32.10 -33.27
CA ASN A 772 -13.49 32.95 -32.20
C ASN A 772 -14.60 32.28 -31.36
N SER A 773 -15.14 31.14 -31.82
CA SER A 773 -16.13 30.36 -31.08
C SER A 773 -15.51 29.51 -29.98
N LEU A 774 -14.19 29.33 -29.98
CA LEU A 774 -13.47 28.46 -29.06
C LEU A 774 -13.49 29.04 -27.63
N ARG A 775 -13.52 28.13 -26.66
CA ARG A 775 -13.55 28.40 -25.21
C ARG A 775 -12.41 27.70 -24.49
N SER A 776 -11.91 26.59 -25.02
CA SER A 776 -10.71 25.93 -24.52
C SER A 776 -9.83 25.47 -25.68
N LEU A 777 -8.53 25.68 -25.57
CA LEU A 777 -7.52 25.24 -26.53
C LEU A 777 -6.40 24.52 -25.80
N HIS A 778 -6.17 23.26 -26.10
CA HIS A 778 -5.12 22.44 -25.51
C HIS A 778 -3.99 22.30 -26.53
N LEU A 779 -2.80 22.79 -26.19
CA LEU A 779 -1.59 22.72 -27.02
C LEU A 779 -0.63 21.70 -26.38
N ASN A 780 -0.59 20.50 -26.96
CA ASN A 780 0.21 19.38 -26.48
C ASN A 780 1.48 19.26 -27.36
N SER A 781 2.39 20.23 -27.24
CA SER A 781 3.64 20.31 -28.01
C SER A 781 4.75 21.01 -27.22
N PRO A 782 6.02 20.55 -27.25
CA PRO A 782 7.10 21.11 -26.44
C PRO A 782 7.63 22.48 -26.92
N ASP A 783 7.16 22.99 -28.06
CA ASP A 783 7.81 24.07 -28.80
C ASP A 783 7.21 25.47 -28.58
N TRP A 784 6.21 25.64 -27.70
CA TRP A 784 5.62 26.96 -27.44
C TRP A 784 6.20 27.60 -26.17
N SER A 785 6.62 28.85 -26.28
CA SER A 785 7.04 29.70 -25.17
C SER A 785 5.89 30.50 -24.56
N GLU A 786 6.07 31.04 -23.34
CA GLU A 786 5.04 31.87 -22.69
C GLU A 786 4.65 33.11 -23.50
N THR A 787 5.62 33.75 -24.17
CA THR A 787 5.37 34.92 -25.02
C THR A 787 4.53 34.58 -26.25
N GLU A 788 4.72 33.38 -26.80
CA GLU A 788 3.95 32.88 -27.94
C GLU A 788 2.52 32.49 -27.54
N ILE A 789 2.36 31.89 -26.35
CA ILE A 789 1.05 31.61 -25.76
C ILE A 789 0.30 32.92 -25.45
N ALA A 790 0.98 33.92 -24.87
CA ALA A 790 0.40 35.23 -24.61
C ALA A 790 -0.09 35.89 -25.90
N ARG A 791 0.70 35.82 -26.98
CA ARG A 791 0.29 36.34 -28.29
C ARG A 791 -0.92 35.60 -28.89
N LEU A 792 -1.03 34.30 -28.69
CA LEU A 792 -2.22 33.55 -29.09
C LEU A 792 -3.43 33.87 -28.21
N GLN A 793 -3.21 34.12 -26.92
CA GLN A 793 -4.23 34.52 -25.95
C GLN A 793 -4.83 35.89 -26.30
N GLU A 794 -4.03 36.83 -26.81
CA GLU A 794 -4.51 38.12 -27.34
C GLU A 794 -5.47 37.94 -28.53
N LEU A 795 -5.22 36.94 -29.37
CA LEU A 795 -6.08 36.64 -30.53
C LEU A 795 -7.35 35.87 -30.15
N LEU A 796 -7.35 35.16 -29.02
CA LEU A 796 -8.47 34.37 -28.52
C LEU A 796 -8.80 34.77 -27.06
N PRO A 797 -9.24 36.01 -26.80
CA PRO A 797 -9.38 36.54 -25.43
C PRO A 797 -10.40 35.77 -24.59
N ASP A 798 -11.42 35.18 -25.21
CA ASP A 798 -12.48 34.41 -24.54
C ASP A 798 -12.20 32.90 -24.47
N CYS A 799 -10.98 32.48 -24.83
CA CYS A 799 -10.55 31.08 -24.86
C CYS A 799 -9.49 30.81 -23.80
N SER A 800 -9.69 29.76 -22.99
CA SER A 800 -8.67 29.28 -22.05
C SER A 800 -7.63 28.44 -22.79
N ILE A 801 -6.40 28.95 -22.92
CA ILE A 801 -5.29 28.22 -23.54
C ILE A 801 -4.52 27.41 -22.49
N ILE A 802 -4.40 26.10 -22.71
CA ILE A 802 -3.72 25.15 -21.83
C ILE A 802 -2.47 24.63 -22.56
N HIS A 803 -1.29 24.77 -21.93
CA HIS A 803 0.02 24.45 -22.49
C HIS A 803 0.99 23.97 -21.40
N SER A 804 2.08 23.28 -21.77
CA SER A 804 3.11 22.73 -20.87
C SER A 804 3.88 23.77 -20.02
N SER A 805 3.71 25.06 -20.31
CA SER A 805 4.27 26.16 -19.51
C SER A 805 3.21 26.87 -18.66
N SER A 806 1.95 26.40 -18.68
CA SER A 806 0.87 26.99 -17.90
C SER A 806 1.07 26.72 -16.41
N PRO A 807 0.81 27.68 -15.51
CA PRO A 807 0.82 27.47 -14.07
C PRO A 807 -0.01 26.25 -13.64
N ALA A 808 -1.17 26.02 -14.26
CA ALA A 808 -2.02 24.87 -13.99
C ALA A 808 -1.32 23.53 -14.24
N TYR A 809 -0.49 23.46 -15.28
CA TYR A 809 0.29 22.26 -15.56
C TYR A 809 1.44 22.06 -14.56
N VAL A 810 2.11 23.14 -14.15
CA VAL A 810 3.13 23.07 -13.09
C VAL A 810 2.50 22.58 -11.78
N ALA A 811 1.28 23.00 -11.48
CA ALA A 811 0.52 22.50 -10.34
C ALA A 811 0.19 21.01 -10.47
N ASP A 812 -0.31 20.55 -11.62
CA ASP A 812 -0.58 19.13 -11.88
C ASP A 812 0.69 18.27 -11.70
N GLN A 813 1.85 18.73 -12.17
CA GLN A 813 3.12 18.03 -11.97
C GLN A 813 3.54 17.97 -10.50
N LYS A 814 3.47 19.10 -9.78
CA LYS A 814 3.85 19.17 -8.37
C LYS A 814 2.95 18.30 -7.49
N VAL A 815 1.65 18.33 -7.75
CA VAL A 815 0.69 17.52 -7.01
C VAL A 815 0.86 16.04 -7.34
N ALA A 816 1.08 15.66 -8.61
CA ALA A 816 1.41 14.28 -8.96
C ALA A 816 2.69 13.78 -8.28
N GLN A 817 3.72 14.63 -8.19
CA GLN A 817 4.95 14.31 -7.46
C GLN A 817 4.69 14.13 -5.96
N TRP A 818 3.94 15.05 -5.34
CA TRP A 818 3.54 14.95 -3.94
C TRP A 818 2.78 13.66 -3.64
N VAL A 819 1.85 13.24 -4.51
CA VAL A 819 1.14 11.97 -4.36
C VAL A 819 2.10 10.79 -4.37
N VAL A 820 3.06 10.75 -5.31
CA VAL A 820 4.06 9.68 -5.40
C VAL A 820 4.97 9.66 -4.17
N ASP A 821 5.41 10.82 -3.69
CA ASP A 821 6.28 10.93 -2.51
C ASP A 821 5.59 10.38 -1.25
N ASN A 822 4.28 10.51 -1.19
CA ASN A 822 3.43 9.97 -0.12
C ASN A 822 2.92 8.55 -0.43
N LYS A 823 3.50 7.85 -1.41
CA LYS A 823 3.13 6.48 -1.83
C LYS A 823 1.66 6.32 -2.23
N GLY A 824 1.02 7.42 -2.60
CA GLY A 824 -0.35 7.44 -3.08
C GLY A 824 -0.45 7.11 -4.58
N THR A 825 -1.67 7.19 -5.07
CA THR A 825 -2.05 6.88 -6.45
C THR A 825 -2.76 8.08 -7.07
N PHE A 826 -2.54 8.38 -8.35
CA PHE A 826 -3.31 9.41 -9.06
C PHE A 826 -3.72 8.93 -10.44
N SER A 827 -4.73 9.57 -11.04
CA SER A 827 -5.27 9.18 -12.35
C SER A 827 -5.22 10.30 -13.38
N LEU A 828 -4.88 9.92 -14.61
CA LEU A 828 -4.88 10.75 -15.82
C LEU A 828 -5.58 9.98 -16.94
N HIS A 829 -6.59 10.56 -17.58
CA HIS A 829 -7.33 9.94 -18.69
C HIS A 829 -7.80 8.51 -18.37
N GLY A 830 -8.35 8.32 -17.17
CA GLY A 830 -8.80 7.00 -16.68
C GLY A 830 -7.69 5.98 -16.39
N SER A 831 -6.42 6.35 -16.49
CA SER A 831 -5.27 5.50 -16.17
C SER A 831 -4.65 5.89 -14.83
N SER A 832 -4.33 4.89 -14.00
CA SER A 832 -3.81 5.07 -12.64
C SER A 832 -2.29 4.92 -12.57
N TYR A 833 -1.63 5.76 -11.77
CA TYR A 833 -0.18 5.88 -11.67
C TYR A 833 0.28 5.96 -10.21
N GLN A 834 1.42 5.34 -9.92
CA GLN A 834 2.06 5.29 -8.58
C GLN A 834 3.54 5.70 -8.59
N LYS A 835 4.11 5.98 -9.78
CA LYS A 835 5.52 6.33 -9.93
C LYS A 835 5.67 7.41 -11.00
N PHE A 836 6.37 8.49 -10.66
CA PHE A 836 6.58 9.62 -11.56
C PHE A 836 7.23 9.22 -12.90
N ARG A 837 8.18 8.27 -12.89
CA ARG A 837 8.84 7.75 -14.10
C ARG A 837 7.90 7.01 -15.09
N HIS A 838 6.69 6.67 -14.66
CA HIS A 838 5.68 6.00 -15.49
C HIS A 838 4.63 6.98 -16.01
N LEU A 839 4.72 8.28 -15.67
CA LEU A 839 3.92 9.32 -16.30
C LEU A 839 4.15 9.30 -17.82
N PRO A 840 3.12 9.67 -18.60
CA PRO A 840 3.31 9.97 -20.01
C PRO A 840 4.50 10.91 -20.16
N LYS A 841 5.42 10.62 -21.10
CA LYS A 841 6.52 11.54 -21.43
C LYS A 841 6.03 12.84 -22.10
N GLU A 842 4.72 12.93 -22.31
CA GLU A 842 4.00 14.11 -22.79
C GLU A 842 4.11 15.21 -21.73
N LYS A 843 4.57 16.39 -22.16
CA LYS A 843 4.79 17.55 -21.29
C LYS A 843 3.50 18.25 -20.88
N SER A 844 2.31 17.66 -21.03
CA SER A 844 1.04 18.23 -20.57
C SER A 844 0.08 17.10 -20.14
N PHE A 845 -0.44 17.17 -18.91
CA PHE A 845 -1.44 16.25 -18.35
C PHE A 845 -2.23 16.97 -17.25
N SER A 846 -3.45 16.50 -16.96
CA SER A 846 -4.30 17.05 -15.90
C SER A 846 -4.83 15.96 -14.98
N LEU A 847 -4.75 16.18 -13.67
CA LEU A 847 -5.15 15.21 -12.66
C LEU A 847 -6.68 15.11 -12.56
N GLU A 848 -7.21 13.88 -12.66
CA GLU A 848 -8.64 13.57 -12.55
C GLU A 848 -9.00 13.04 -11.16
N SER A 849 -8.11 12.23 -10.57
CA SER A 849 -8.30 11.63 -9.25
C SER A 849 -6.98 11.52 -8.49
N ILE A 850 -7.05 11.70 -7.18
CA ILE A 850 -5.93 11.55 -6.24
C ILE A 850 -6.36 10.66 -5.08
N ASP A 851 -5.48 9.73 -4.69
CA ASP A 851 -5.61 8.85 -3.54
C ASP A 851 -4.32 8.82 -2.72
N VAL A 852 -4.43 9.13 -1.43
CA VAL A 852 -3.31 9.16 -0.48
C VAL A 852 -3.76 8.73 0.91
N VAL A 853 -3.03 7.78 1.50
CA VAL A 853 -3.20 7.35 2.90
C VAL A 853 -2.08 7.81 3.83
N GLY A 854 -2.46 8.37 4.99
CA GLY A 854 -1.59 8.43 6.17
C GLY A 854 -0.54 9.54 6.16
N THR A 855 -0.93 10.75 5.76
CA THR A 855 -0.03 11.91 5.74
C THR A 855 -0.28 12.87 6.90
N ASP A 856 0.80 13.36 7.50
CA ASP A 856 0.78 14.49 8.44
C ASP A 856 0.58 15.80 7.65
N GLY A 857 -0.66 15.99 7.17
CA GLY A 857 -1.14 17.22 6.53
C GLY A 857 -0.88 17.31 5.02
N MET A 858 -1.77 18.04 4.33
CA MET A 858 -1.51 18.53 2.97
C MET A 858 -0.48 19.67 3.04
N ASN A 859 0.80 19.36 2.84
CA ASN A 859 1.83 20.37 2.61
C ASN A 859 1.85 20.88 1.14
N LEU A 860 0.66 20.93 0.53
CA LEU A 860 0.43 21.63 -0.73
C LEU A 860 -0.01 23.06 -0.38
N ASN A 861 0.55 24.05 -1.08
CA ASN A 861 0.09 25.43 -0.90
C ASN A 861 -1.28 25.62 -1.59
N SER A 862 -2.09 26.57 -1.09
CA SER A 862 -3.42 26.85 -1.65
C SER A 862 -3.38 27.29 -3.11
N THR A 863 -2.25 27.87 -3.54
CA THR A 863 -2.04 28.36 -4.91
C THR A 863 -1.97 27.21 -5.91
N GLU A 864 -1.32 26.09 -5.57
CA GLU A 864 -1.22 24.90 -6.41
C GLU A 864 -2.54 24.14 -6.48
N LEU A 865 -3.22 23.96 -5.35
CA LEU A 865 -4.54 23.31 -5.32
C LEU A 865 -5.59 24.09 -6.11
N ASN A 866 -5.63 25.42 -6.00
CA ASN A 866 -6.57 26.26 -6.75
C ASN A 866 -6.33 26.27 -8.27
N GLN A 867 -5.18 25.77 -8.71
CA GLN A 867 -4.84 25.65 -10.11
C GLN A 867 -5.24 24.29 -10.71
N LEU A 868 -5.61 23.30 -9.88
CA LEU A 868 -6.18 22.02 -10.32
C LEU A 868 -7.62 22.23 -10.83
N ARG A 869 -7.79 22.27 -12.15
CA ARG A 869 -9.09 22.55 -12.79
C ARG A 869 -9.83 21.30 -13.30
N SER A 870 -9.24 20.13 -13.13
CA SER A 870 -9.79 18.86 -13.66
C SER A 870 -10.00 17.80 -12.59
N LEU A 871 -9.67 18.08 -11.34
CA LEU A 871 -9.77 17.11 -10.25
C LEU A 871 -11.24 16.89 -9.90
N GLU A 872 -11.73 15.66 -10.11
CA GLU A 872 -13.12 15.26 -9.81
C GLU A 872 -13.22 14.41 -8.55
N SER A 873 -12.15 13.70 -8.17
CA SER A 873 -12.12 12.80 -7.01
C SER A 873 -10.88 13.02 -6.14
N LEU A 874 -11.06 13.07 -4.83
CA LEU A 874 -10.00 13.27 -3.85
C LEU A 874 -10.19 12.34 -2.65
N VAL A 875 -9.25 11.43 -2.45
CA VAL A 875 -9.22 10.47 -1.34
C VAL A 875 -8.02 10.80 -0.44
N LEU A 876 -8.32 11.12 0.81
CA LEU A 876 -7.36 11.54 1.84
C LEU A 876 -7.71 10.85 3.17
N MET A 877 -7.20 9.64 3.38
CA MET A 877 -7.53 8.85 4.57
C MET A 877 -6.47 8.99 5.67
N LYS A 878 -6.90 8.88 6.94
CA LYS A 878 -6.02 8.89 8.13
C LYS A 878 -5.23 10.20 8.32
N MET A 879 -5.84 11.35 8.06
CA MET A 879 -5.19 12.65 8.29
C MET A 879 -5.27 13.06 9.78
N LYS A 880 -4.14 13.50 10.35
CA LYS A 880 -4.07 13.98 11.75
C LYS A 880 -4.55 15.42 11.98
N SER A 881 -4.42 16.31 11.01
CA SER A 881 -4.85 17.72 11.11
C SER A 881 -5.65 18.14 9.88
N SER A 882 -6.95 17.81 9.84
CA SER A 882 -7.71 17.94 8.59
C SER A 882 -8.26 19.35 8.34
N ASP A 883 -8.59 20.13 9.37
CA ASP A 883 -9.33 21.41 9.20
C ASP A 883 -8.60 22.46 8.34
N ASP A 884 -7.28 22.63 8.52
CA ASP A 884 -6.47 23.54 7.68
C ASP A 884 -6.35 23.02 6.24
N GLY A 885 -6.29 21.70 6.07
CA GLY A 885 -6.36 21.05 4.75
C GLY A 885 -7.72 21.24 4.09
N LEU A 886 -8.80 21.15 4.86
CA LEU A 886 -10.19 21.35 4.42
C LEU A 886 -10.44 22.77 3.96
N ALA A 887 -9.83 23.77 4.61
CA ALA A 887 -9.87 25.15 4.12
C ALA A 887 -9.24 25.27 2.73
N LYS A 888 -8.09 24.62 2.48
CA LYS A 888 -7.38 24.65 1.20
C LYS A 888 -8.14 23.94 0.08
N ILE A 889 -8.80 22.82 0.36
CA ILE A 889 -9.55 22.06 -0.66
C ILE A 889 -10.97 22.60 -0.89
N SER A 890 -11.47 23.51 -0.04
CA SER A 890 -12.84 24.03 -0.13
C SER A 890 -13.14 24.86 -1.39
N ASP A 891 -12.09 25.27 -2.11
CA ASP A 891 -12.19 26.05 -3.35
C ASP A 891 -12.11 25.18 -4.62
N LEU A 892 -11.93 23.85 -4.49
CA LEU A 892 -11.92 22.89 -5.61
C LEU A 892 -13.33 22.68 -6.20
N SER A 893 -13.79 23.65 -6.98
CA SER A 893 -15.16 23.70 -7.50
C SER A 893 -15.57 22.56 -8.45
N THR A 894 -14.60 21.80 -8.99
CA THR A 894 -14.81 20.63 -9.86
C THR A 894 -14.96 19.32 -9.10
N LEU A 895 -14.70 19.32 -7.78
CA LEU A 895 -14.70 18.11 -6.99
C LEU A 895 -16.11 17.52 -6.82
N ARG A 896 -16.27 16.27 -7.22
CA ARG A 896 -17.51 15.48 -7.12
C ARG A 896 -17.45 14.46 -5.99
N TYR A 897 -16.29 13.90 -5.69
CA TYR A 897 -16.12 12.86 -4.67
C TYR A 897 -15.00 13.21 -3.70
N LEU A 898 -15.31 13.16 -2.40
CA LEU A 898 -14.36 13.46 -1.33
C LEU A 898 -14.40 12.36 -0.25
N VAL A 899 -13.25 11.75 0.01
CA VAL A 899 -13.10 10.70 1.03
C VAL A 899 -12.10 11.14 2.09
N LEU A 900 -12.54 11.22 3.34
CA LEU A 900 -11.77 11.68 4.50
C LEU A 900 -11.79 10.67 5.65
N SER A 901 -12.02 9.40 5.35
CA SER A 901 -12.26 8.40 6.39
C SER A 901 -11.03 8.17 7.28
N TYR A 902 -11.27 7.88 8.55
CA TYR A 902 -10.25 7.78 9.61
C TYR A 902 -9.48 9.07 9.90
N SER A 903 -9.95 10.22 9.42
CA SER A 903 -9.29 11.51 9.63
C SER A 903 -9.87 12.28 10.81
N ASP A 904 -9.06 13.15 11.40
CA ASP A 904 -9.49 14.06 12.47
C ASP A 904 -10.22 15.28 11.90
N VAL A 905 -11.49 15.09 11.53
CA VAL A 905 -12.39 16.13 11.01
C VAL A 905 -13.22 16.72 12.14
N SER A 906 -13.07 18.03 12.37
CA SER A 906 -13.82 18.75 13.40
C SER A 906 -15.04 19.49 12.84
N PHE A 907 -15.78 20.17 13.71
CA PHE A 907 -16.87 21.07 13.33
C PHE A 907 -16.43 22.14 12.32
N SER A 908 -15.29 22.80 12.55
CA SER A 908 -14.79 23.86 11.67
C SER A 908 -14.42 23.32 10.28
N GLY A 909 -13.89 22.10 10.20
CA GLY A 909 -13.60 21.43 8.94
C GLY A 909 -14.83 21.22 8.07
N LEU A 910 -15.91 20.66 8.66
CA LEU A 910 -17.17 20.43 7.94
C LEU A 910 -17.86 21.73 7.48
N GLU A 911 -17.70 22.83 8.21
CA GLU A 911 -18.18 24.13 7.78
C GLU A 911 -17.54 24.57 6.45
N LYS A 912 -16.24 24.30 6.25
CA LYS A 912 -15.52 24.68 5.02
C LYS A 912 -16.01 23.90 3.79
N ILE A 913 -16.31 22.61 3.95
CA ILE A 913 -16.74 21.71 2.86
C ILE A 913 -18.06 22.17 2.22
N LYS A 914 -18.91 22.93 2.94
CA LYS A 914 -20.18 23.50 2.41
C LYS A 914 -20.02 24.30 1.10
N ARG A 915 -18.81 24.78 0.78
CA ARG A 915 -18.49 25.51 -0.46
C ARG A 915 -18.45 24.61 -1.71
N LEU A 916 -18.26 23.30 -1.55
CA LEU A 916 -18.16 22.33 -2.64
C LEU A 916 -19.54 21.97 -3.22
N LYS A 917 -20.13 22.89 -4.00
CA LYS A 917 -21.51 22.74 -4.50
C LYS A 917 -21.74 21.61 -5.49
N GLN A 918 -20.68 21.10 -6.11
CA GLN A 918 -20.73 19.97 -7.06
C GLN A 918 -20.50 18.62 -6.40
N LEU A 919 -20.32 18.56 -5.07
CA LEU A 919 -20.02 17.33 -4.37
C LEU A 919 -21.23 16.37 -4.42
N GLU A 920 -21.01 15.21 -5.03
CA GLU A 920 -21.95 14.11 -5.20
C GLU A 920 -21.76 13.04 -4.12
N GLY A 921 -20.52 12.79 -3.67
CA GLY A 921 -20.19 11.79 -2.65
C GLY A 921 -19.26 12.31 -1.55
N LEU A 922 -19.59 12.01 -0.29
CA LEU A 922 -18.79 12.39 0.89
C LEU A 922 -18.63 11.22 1.87
N HIS A 923 -17.38 10.83 2.16
CA HIS A 923 -17.09 9.71 3.05
C HIS A 923 -16.33 10.15 4.30
N LEU A 924 -16.91 9.93 5.48
CA LEU A 924 -16.43 10.34 6.80
C LEU A 924 -16.45 9.18 7.81
N LYS A 925 -16.28 7.93 7.35
CA LYS A 925 -16.28 6.77 8.24
C LYS A 925 -15.16 6.89 9.27
N ALA A 926 -15.47 6.54 10.51
CA ALA A 926 -14.52 6.53 11.62
C ALA A 926 -13.83 7.90 11.84
N CYS A 927 -14.51 9.00 11.51
CA CYS A 927 -14.08 10.33 11.91
C CYS A 927 -14.64 10.63 13.31
N TRP A 928 -13.86 10.31 14.34
CA TRP A 928 -14.33 10.33 15.74
C TRP A 928 -14.62 11.73 16.31
N ASN A 929 -14.17 12.79 15.64
CA ASN A 929 -14.42 14.18 16.08
C ASN A 929 -15.58 14.87 15.31
N VAL A 930 -16.28 14.15 14.44
CA VAL A 930 -17.50 14.65 13.79
C VAL A 930 -18.65 14.63 14.80
N SER A 931 -19.01 15.81 15.30
CA SER A 931 -20.15 15.99 16.21
C SER A 931 -21.49 16.11 15.47
N ASP A 932 -22.61 15.81 16.13
CA ASP A 932 -23.96 15.93 15.57
C ASP A 932 -24.23 17.32 14.96
N ASN A 933 -23.80 18.38 15.65
CA ASN A 933 -23.98 19.76 15.20
C ASN A 933 -23.19 20.06 13.92
N ALA A 934 -22.06 19.41 13.69
CA ALA A 934 -21.25 19.63 12.50
C ALA A 934 -21.99 19.21 11.22
N LEU A 935 -22.93 18.27 11.31
CA LEU A 935 -23.69 17.77 10.16
C LEU A 935 -24.73 18.77 9.64
N GLN A 936 -25.05 19.83 10.39
CA GLN A 936 -25.96 20.89 9.91
C GLN A 936 -25.45 21.53 8.60
N HIS A 937 -24.14 21.52 8.38
CA HIS A 937 -23.50 22.13 7.21
C HIS A 937 -23.71 21.32 5.92
N LEU A 938 -24.04 20.02 6.03
CA LEU A 938 -24.27 19.13 4.87
C LEU A 938 -25.51 19.51 4.05
N SER A 939 -26.52 20.11 4.69
CA SER A 939 -27.74 20.60 4.01
C SER A 939 -27.45 21.58 2.87
N GLY A 940 -26.29 22.26 2.89
CA GLY A 940 -25.86 23.17 1.83
C GLY A 940 -25.27 22.49 0.59
N LEU A 941 -25.08 21.18 0.60
CA LEU A 941 -24.51 20.37 -0.49
C LEU A 941 -25.65 19.77 -1.34
N THR A 942 -26.19 20.58 -2.24
CA THR A 942 -27.43 20.25 -2.96
C THR A 942 -27.29 19.11 -3.98
N GLN A 943 -26.07 18.79 -4.40
CA GLN A 943 -25.78 17.67 -5.31
C GLN A 943 -25.40 16.38 -4.59
N LEU A 944 -25.34 16.38 -3.25
CA LEU A 944 -24.90 15.22 -2.48
C LEU A 944 -25.90 14.07 -2.61
N THR A 945 -25.46 12.96 -3.20
CA THR A 945 -26.25 11.74 -3.41
C THR A 945 -25.76 10.57 -2.56
N SER A 946 -24.48 10.53 -2.18
CA SER A 946 -23.92 9.46 -1.35
C SER A 946 -23.20 10.01 -0.11
N LEU A 947 -23.52 9.45 1.06
CA LEU A 947 -22.95 9.85 2.34
C LEU A 947 -22.58 8.62 3.19
N VAL A 948 -21.31 8.56 3.61
CA VAL A 948 -20.80 7.49 4.48
C VAL A 948 -20.38 8.06 5.82
N LEU A 949 -21.01 7.60 6.90
CA LEU A 949 -20.83 8.07 8.28
C LEU A 949 -20.60 6.90 9.26
N GLY A 950 -20.39 5.68 8.79
CA GLY A 950 -20.23 4.53 9.68
C GLY A 950 -19.07 4.69 10.69
N GLN A 951 -19.19 4.09 11.87
CA GLN A 951 -18.21 4.19 12.97
C GLN A 951 -17.94 5.62 13.47
N THR A 952 -18.84 6.59 13.24
CA THR A 952 -18.78 7.92 13.85
C THR A 952 -19.59 7.97 15.16
N PRO A 953 -19.31 8.89 16.10
CA PRO A 953 -20.08 9.04 17.35
C PRO A 953 -21.41 9.78 17.11
N LEU A 954 -22.19 9.31 16.13
CA LEU A 954 -23.44 9.93 15.71
C LEU A 954 -24.60 9.52 16.60
N THR A 955 -25.39 10.49 17.08
CA THR A 955 -26.64 10.23 17.80
C THR A 955 -27.87 10.53 16.93
N ASP A 956 -29.07 10.33 17.49
CA ASP A 956 -30.33 10.73 16.86
C ASP A 956 -30.37 12.23 16.49
N LEU A 957 -29.66 13.09 17.22
CA LEU A 957 -29.56 14.52 16.90
C LEU A 957 -28.83 14.77 15.57
N GLY A 958 -27.76 14.01 15.30
CA GLY A 958 -27.06 14.08 14.03
C GLY A 958 -27.91 13.57 12.86
N LEU A 959 -28.69 12.50 13.07
CA LEU A 959 -29.65 12.02 12.07
C LEU A 959 -30.72 13.06 11.69
N LYS A 960 -31.10 13.93 12.62
CA LYS A 960 -32.00 15.07 12.32
C LYS A 960 -31.40 16.01 11.27
N HIS A 961 -30.10 16.23 11.29
CA HIS A 961 -29.40 17.04 10.30
C HIS A 961 -29.25 16.29 8.96
N VAL A 962 -28.89 15.00 9.00
CA VAL A 962 -28.82 14.14 7.80
C VAL A 962 -30.16 14.10 7.06
N GLY A 963 -31.28 14.03 7.80
CA GLY A 963 -32.64 14.06 7.25
C GLY A 963 -33.01 15.31 6.44
N GLN A 964 -32.17 16.36 6.45
CA GLN A 964 -32.34 17.60 5.68
C GLN A 964 -31.62 17.57 4.32
N VAL A 965 -30.81 16.53 4.04
CA VAL A 965 -30.07 16.38 2.77
C VAL A 965 -30.97 15.70 1.72
N LEU A 966 -31.89 16.46 1.14
CA LEU A 966 -32.96 15.92 0.28
C LEU A 966 -32.49 15.20 -1.01
N GLY A 967 -31.25 15.46 -1.43
CA GLY A 967 -30.63 14.84 -2.60
C GLY A 967 -30.16 13.40 -2.38
N LEU A 968 -30.09 12.96 -1.12
CA LEU A 968 -29.42 11.72 -0.74
C LEU A 968 -30.13 10.47 -1.29
N GLN A 969 -29.33 9.61 -1.92
CA GLN A 969 -29.73 8.33 -2.52
C GLN A 969 -29.11 7.16 -1.75
N GLU A 970 -27.92 7.35 -1.19
CA GLU A 970 -27.20 6.34 -0.41
C GLU A 970 -26.76 6.89 0.93
N LEU A 971 -27.01 6.13 1.99
CA LEU A 971 -26.62 6.46 3.34
C LEU A 971 -26.06 5.23 4.07
N LEU A 972 -24.81 5.32 4.51
CA LEU A 972 -24.14 4.26 5.25
C LEU A 972 -23.87 4.72 6.69
N LEU A 973 -24.47 4.02 7.66
CA LEU A 973 -24.42 4.32 9.10
C LEU A 973 -23.98 3.09 9.90
N ASP A 974 -23.23 2.17 9.27
CA ASP A 974 -22.80 0.93 9.90
C ASP A 974 -21.96 1.21 11.16
N SER A 975 -22.18 0.44 12.22
CA SER A 975 -21.49 0.59 13.51
C SER A 975 -21.67 1.93 14.22
N CYS A 976 -22.67 2.75 13.86
CA CYS A 976 -23.05 3.93 14.64
C CYS A 976 -23.91 3.52 15.85
N LYS A 977 -23.25 3.16 16.95
CA LYS A 977 -23.88 2.51 18.12
C LYS A 977 -24.82 3.42 18.92
N GLU A 978 -24.75 4.73 18.75
CA GLU A 978 -25.61 5.68 19.49
C GLU A 978 -26.91 6.04 18.76
N ILE A 979 -27.12 5.49 17.57
CA ILE A 979 -28.38 5.61 16.82
C ILE A 979 -29.45 4.68 17.42
N SER A 980 -30.60 5.26 17.76
CA SER A 980 -31.77 4.53 18.24
C SER A 980 -32.81 4.30 17.14
N SER A 981 -33.76 3.40 17.40
CA SER A 981 -34.94 3.18 16.53
C SER A 981 -35.77 4.45 16.31
N ALA A 982 -35.77 5.40 17.27
CA ALA A 982 -36.48 6.67 17.15
C ALA A 982 -35.77 7.64 16.18
N GLY A 983 -34.43 7.63 16.17
CA GLY A 983 -33.61 8.43 15.27
C GLY A 983 -33.87 8.15 13.79
N ILE A 984 -34.20 6.90 13.44
CA ILE A 984 -34.59 6.51 12.07
C ILE A 984 -35.79 7.31 11.54
N GLY A 985 -36.64 7.83 12.44
CA GLY A 985 -37.74 8.71 12.09
C GLY A 985 -37.32 9.97 11.32
N HIS A 986 -36.10 10.47 11.54
CA HIS A 986 -35.56 11.64 10.84
C HIS A 986 -35.22 11.38 9.36
N LEU A 987 -35.03 10.12 8.96
CA LEU A 987 -34.69 9.75 7.59
C LEU A 987 -35.92 9.56 6.69
N VAL A 988 -37.13 9.50 7.28
CA VAL A 988 -38.38 9.24 6.55
C VAL A 988 -38.67 10.33 5.51
N SER A 989 -38.18 11.55 5.74
CA SER A 989 -38.36 12.70 4.85
C SER A 989 -37.46 12.69 3.61
N LEU A 990 -36.51 11.76 3.49
CA LEU A 990 -35.58 11.71 2.36
C LEU A 990 -36.26 11.08 1.13
N PRO A 991 -36.59 11.87 0.09
CA PRO A 991 -37.48 11.41 -0.98
C PRO A 991 -36.77 10.52 -2.01
N ARG A 992 -35.43 10.56 -2.05
CA ARG A 992 -34.60 9.87 -3.05
C ARG A 992 -33.80 8.70 -2.48
N LEU A 993 -33.89 8.45 -1.18
CA LEU A 993 -33.08 7.41 -0.52
C LEU A 993 -33.45 6.01 -1.07
N ARG A 994 -32.45 5.34 -1.64
CA ARG A 994 -32.54 4.00 -2.24
C ARG A 994 -31.72 2.96 -1.47
N PHE A 995 -30.59 3.36 -0.92
CA PHE A 995 -29.69 2.47 -0.19
C PHE A 995 -29.48 2.97 1.24
N LEU A 996 -29.71 2.08 2.21
CA LEU A 996 -29.53 2.38 3.62
C LEU A 996 -28.82 1.21 4.33
N ASP A 997 -27.66 1.50 4.94
CA ASP A 997 -26.91 0.56 5.77
C ASP A 997 -26.98 0.96 7.24
N LEU A 998 -27.52 0.07 8.07
CA LEU A 998 -27.70 0.21 9.52
C LEU A 998 -27.08 -0.97 10.27
N ASN A 999 -26.14 -1.70 9.67
CA ASN A 999 -25.51 -2.84 10.32
C ASN A 999 -24.85 -2.41 11.64
N GLU A 1000 -24.88 -3.29 12.65
CA GLU A 1000 -24.25 -3.06 13.97
C GLU A 1000 -24.74 -1.80 14.72
N THR A 1001 -25.86 -1.22 14.31
CA THR A 1001 -26.56 -0.17 15.08
C THR A 1001 -27.41 -0.79 16.19
N GLN A 1002 -27.90 0.04 17.12
CA GLN A 1002 -28.69 -0.42 18.27
C GLN A 1002 -30.20 -0.49 18.01
N ILE A 1003 -30.63 -0.41 16.74
CA ILE A 1003 -32.04 -0.44 16.35
C ILE A 1003 -32.68 -1.79 16.65
N ASP A 1004 -33.97 -1.76 17.01
CA ASP A 1004 -34.80 -2.91 17.34
C ASP A 1004 -36.09 -2.92 16.49
N ASP A 1005 -37.00 -3.85 16.77
CA ASP A 1005 -38.28 -3.98 16.07
C ASP A 1005 -39.14 -2.71 16.06
N SER A 1006 -38.91 -1.73 16.95
CA SER A 1006 -39.65 -0.47 16.93
C SER A 1006 -39.29 0.41 15.72
N ALA A 1007 -38.09 0.25 15.15
CA ALA A 1007 -37.62 0.96 13.94
C ALA A 1007 -38.49 0.64 12.71
N ILE A 1008 -39.17 -0.51 12.70
CA ILE A 1008 -40.07 -0.96 11.62
C ILE A 1008 -41.17 0.07 11.34
N SER A 1009 -41.65 0.76 12.38
CA SER A 1009 -42.69 1.79 12.26
C SER A 1009 -42.27 2.97 11.38
N HIS A 1010 -40.96 3.25 11.30
CA HIS A 1010 -40.35 4.29 10.49
C HIS A 1010 -39.88 3.76 9.13
N LEU A 1011 -39.11 2.67 9.10
CA LEU A 1011 -38.54 2.09 7.87
C LEU A 1011 -39.61 1.76 6.82
N LYS A 1012 -40.77 1.23 7.24
CA LYS A 1012 -41.87 0.93 6.30
C LYS A 1012 -42.45 2.14 5.56
N LYS A 1013 -42.19 3.37 6.04
CA LYS A 1013 -42.63 4.61 5.39
C LYS A 1013 -41.71 4.99 4.23
N MET A 1014 -40.49 4.45 4.18
CA MET A 1014 -39.48 4.70 3.15
C MET A 1014 -39.72 3.79 1.93
N LYS A 1015 -40.87 3.92 1.27
CA LYS A 1015 -41.26 3.09 0.11
C LYS A 1015 -40.31 3.20 -1.10
N GLY A 1016 -39.49 4.24 -1.12
CA GLY A 1016 -38.47 4.45 -2.12
C GLY A 1016 -37.23 3.58 -1.97
N LEU A 1017 -37.05 2.92 -0.82
CA LEU A 1017 -35.87 2.12 -0.54
C LEU A 1017 -35.79 0.90 -1.46
N ARG A 1018 -34.57 0.55 -1.86
CA ARG A 1018 -34.25 -0.59 -2.74
C ARG A 1018 -33.34 -1.58 -2.04
N VAL A 1019 -32.47 -1.09 -1.15
CA VAL A 1019 -31.58 -1.92 -0.34
C VAL A 1019 -31.58 -1.43 1.09
N LEU A 1020 -31.79 -2.36 2.04
CA LEU A 1020 -31.72 -2.13 3.47
C LEU A 1020 -30.82 -3.17 4.12
N LYS A 1021 -29.76 -2.76 4.82
CA LYS A 1021 -28.90 -3.66 5.59
C LYS A 1021 -29.05 -3.43 7.09
N ILE A 1022 -29.31 -4.51 7.83
CA ILE A 1022 -29.63 -4.49 9.26
C ILE A 1022 -29.04 -5.69 10.02
N TYR A 1023 -27.88 -6.19 9.59
CA TYR A 1023 -27.14 -7.27 10.27
C TYR A 1023 -26.62 -6.83 11.64
N ASN A 1024 -26.57 -7.78 12.58
CA ASN A 1024 -26.08 -7.54 13.94
C ASN A 1024 -26.81 -6.37 14.64
N THR A 1025 -28.10 -6.19 14.33
CA THR A 1025 -28.98 -5.24 15.02
C THR A 1025 -29.83 -5.98 16.07
N LYS A 1026 -30.71 -5.27 16.79
CA LYS A 1026 -31.69 -5.88 17.69
C LYS A 1026 -33.03 -6.15 17.01
N ILE A 1027 -33.11 -6.02 15.68
CA ILE A 1027 -34.30 -6.42 14.92
C ILE A 1027 -34.40 -7.95 15.01
N THR A 1028 -35.60 -8.44 15.32
CA THR A 1028 -35.83 -9.88 15.44
C THR A 1028 -36.05 -10.51 14.08
N ALA A 1029 -35.96 -11.84 14.01
CA ALA A 1029 -36.24 -12.56 12.78
C ALA A 1029 -37.65 -12.29 12.22
N ASP A 1030 -38.64 -12.18 13.12
CA ASP A 1030 -40.00 -11.81 12.73
C ASP A 1030 -40.10 -10.34 12.34
N GLY A 1031 -39.34 -9.47 13.00
CA GLY A 1031 -39.17 -8.06 12.61
C GLY A 1031 -38.67 -7.90 11.18
N ALA A 1032 -37.61 -8.62 10.81
CA ALA A 1032 -37.05 -8.63 9.47
C ALA A 1032 -38.05 -9.13 8.41
N LYS A 1033 -38.82 -10.19 8.71
CA LYS A 1033 -39.89 -10.68 7.83
C LYS A 1033 -40.98 -9.63 7.62
N ARG A 1034 -41.39 -8.93 8.69
CA ARG A 1034 -42.35 -7.82 8.62
C ARG A 1034 -41.83 -6.67 7.77
N LEU A 1035 -40.53 -6.35 7.87
CA LEU A 1035 -39.90 -5.32 7.03
C LEU A 1035 -39.89 -5.70 5.56
N GLN A 1036 -39.44 -6.92 5.23
CA GLN A 1036 -39.41 -7.41 3.86
C GLN A 1036 -40.82 -7.44 3.24
N SER A 1037 -41.84 -7.79 4.03
CA SER A 1037 -43.24 -7.77 3.60
C SER A 1037 -43.78 -6.34 3.41
N ALA A 1038 -43.34 -5.39 4.24
CA ALA A 1038 -43.77 -4.00 4.17
C ALA A 1038 -43.09 -3.20 3.05
N LEU A 1039 -41.92 -3.65 2.59
CA LEU A 1039 -41.11 -3.03 1.54
C LEU A 1039 -40.84 -4.06 0.41
N PRO A 1040 -41.85 -4.40 -0.41
CA PRO A 1040 -41.72 -5.47 -1.42
C PRO A 1040 -40.71 -5.16 -2.54
N GLU A 1041 -40.48 -3.87 -2.82
CA GLU A 1041 -39.51 -3.40 -3.82
C GLU A 1041 -38.09 -3.17 -3.22
N CYS A 1042 -37.89 -3.57 -1.96
CA CYS A 1042 -36.63 -3.41 -1.24
C CYS A 1042 -36.08 -4.77 -0.83
N VAL A 1043 -34.79 -4.98 -1.05
CA VAL A 1043 -34.07 -6.16 -0.55
C VAL A 1043 -33.60 -5.85 0.88
N VAL A 1044 -34.15 -6.60 1.85
CA VAL A 1044 -33.79 -6.47 3.27
C VAL A 1044 -32.77 -7.54 3.64
N PHE A 1045 -31.59 -7.10 4.05
CA PHE A 1045 -30.48 -7.94 4.45
C PHE A 1045 -30.44 -8.06 5.98
N HIS A 1046 -30.73 -9.25 6.49
CA HIS A 1046 -30.79 -9.59 7.92
C HIS A 1046 -30.39 -11.06 8.13
N GLU A 1047 -29.71 -11.39 9.23
CA GLU A 1047 -29.18 -12.75 9.48
C GLU A 1047 -30.22 -13.90 9.45
N SER A 1048 -31.51 -13.60 9.59
CA SER A 1048 -32.57 -14.60 9.75
C SER A 1048 -33.46 -14.83 8.51
N LEU A 1049 -33.27 -14.08 7.43
CA LEU A 1049 -34.09 -14.22 6.22
C LEU A 1049 -33.44 -15.25 5.29
N GLU A 1050 -34.16 -16.33 4.93
CA GLU A 1050 -33.65 -17.43 4.08
C GLU A 1050 -33.50 -17.08 2.60
N HIS A 1051 -33.69 -15.81 2.25
CA HIS A 1051 -33.09 -15.24 1.06
C HIS A 1051 -32.06 -14.23 1.51
N VAL A 1052 -30.87 -14.35 0.90
CA VAL A 1052 -29.69 -13.49 1.00
C VAL A 1052 -28.60 -14.00 1.97
N PRO A 1053 -27.72 -14.92 1.51
CA PRO A 1053 -26.39 -15.02 2.07
C PRO A 1053 -25.53 -13.95 1.38
N TRP A 1054 -25.61 -12.73 1.88
CA TRP A 1054 -24.50 -11.81 1.80
C TRP A 1054 -23.65 -12.06 3.04
N THR A 1055 -22.47 -12.63 2.84
CA THR A 1055 -21.47 -12.74 3.91
C THR A 1055 -20.44 -11.63 3.71
N GLY A 1056 -20.67 -10.52 4.40
CA GLY A 1056 -19.62 -9.59 4.83
C GLY A 1056 -19.47 -8.33 3.98
N LEU A 1057 -19.71 -7.17 4.60
CA LEU A 1057 -19.19 -5.88 4.14
C LEU A 1057 -17.67 -5.93 3.99
N PRO A 1058 -17.12 -5.01 3.18
CA PRO A 1058 -15.72 -4.67 3.21
C PRO A 1058 -15.37 -4.24 4.64
N GLU A 1059 -14.36 -4.88 5.23
CA GLU A 1059 -13.43 -4.08 6.02
C GLU A 1059 -13.10 -2.87 5.16
N TYR A 1060 -13.18 -1.70 5.76
CA TYR A 1060 -12.51 -0.53 5.24
C TYR A 1060 -11.04 -0.92 5.06
N LYS A 1061 -10.67 -1.33 3.85
CA LYS A 1061 -9.37 -1.00 3.35
C LYS A 1061 -9.36 0.51 3.32
N SER A 1062 -8.58 1.08 4.24
CA SER A 1062 -7.63 2.08 3.80
C SER A 1062 -6.88 1.48 2.61
N GLU A 1063 -7.40 1.68 1.40
CA GLU A 1063 -6.65 1.50 0.15
C GLU A 1063 -5.65 2.64 0.06
N ASN A 1064 -4.41 2.31 -0.32
CA ASN A 1064 -3.25 3.19 -0.45
C ASN A 1064 -3.51 4.57 -1.06
#